data_AF-A0A2D8HYT9-F1
#
_entry.id   AF-A0A2D8HYT9-F1
#
_cell.length_a   1.000
_cell.length_b   1.000
_cell.length_c   1.000
_cell.angle_alpha   90.00
_cell.angle_beta   90.00
_cell.angle_gamma   90.00
#
_symmetry.space_group_name_H-M   'P 1'
#
loop_
_entity.id
_entity.type
_entity.pdbx_description
1 polymer ?
#
loop_
_entity_poly.entity_id
_entity_poly.type
_entity_poly.pdbx_seq_one_letter_code
_entity_poly.pdbx_strand_id
1 'polypeptide(L)'
;MLSPLVNLISYFPRLPLILATMLFSGAVVSANPVIYKAGNPSQGKKLVFVASDHEYRAEETLPALARILAVHHGFDCTVLFGLNGNGEIEAGASNIPGLEALKDADGMIIFTRFLALPVDQMKHIDDYLNRAGPVVGLRTSTHGFNYKDKNDPYYKYHFRYEGKDYNGGFGHQILGQSWVGHYGKNHQQSTRIDIIPEKKNHPILRGVSKVHVHAGGYNAEAQKDWDILTMAQPLMTMKPDGAADKTKPPMASEWTRHYKGKNGKKGRVFTSLYGASEDILNAGYRRLIINGVYWSLGLEKHIKGDSKIDFVGSYKPTTFKNRGEVKGLKPSVYVKLDSPIPGDPSAKVVEKKANKQNIVGFASPSDRKGARFLRIEIPGDNKILTLNEVEIISGGKNVAREGKATQSSVGSGGVPERGIDGNKNPDWGGGGQTHTDGFGSTNPWWEVDLGKEFIVDTVEVWNRKDFEKRLDGFTVQLLDSNRKQIYKSGKTRGAQRVKFSLKFRTVIDYKLYSGKAEPETANTAPVLATVPEGYKDKLPFAFQKGDTVAILGNGLADRMQHDAWMETVLQSALKGQNISFRNMSLSGDRPNKYPRSKGFIPMDKYLQHVKADVIFAMFGFNESFDGPNNAENHKNLLVDFVGKLRSYQPNGKSFPRIVLFSPIAFQNLKDRNLPNGRAHNRNLAAYAKATENAAKEAGVQFIDLFNPTLKLFEQSKDPLTINGAHLNAEGNRLLAEIIAKALLGKDIKANGGLLKIKEAIHKKNWTWHNRYRATDGNDIWGGRSKLRFVN
;
A
#
# COMPACT_ATOMS: atom_id res chain seq x y z
N MET A 1 25.53 -89.68 9.46
CA MET A 1 26.64 -90.05 10.34
C MET A 1 27.38 -88.78 10.73
N LEU A 2 27.49 -88.57 12.04
CA LEU A 2 28.43 -87.79 12.85
C LEU A 2 29.34 -86.71 12.22
N SER A 3 29.25 -85.52 12.84
CA SER A 3 30.22 -84.39 12.89
C SER A 3 31.57 -84.83 13.52
N PRO A 4 32.68 -84.04 13.51
CA PRO A 4 32.77 -82.71 14.20
C PRO A 4 33.72 -81.61 13.63
N LEU A 5 33.46 -80.35 14.03
CA LEU A 5 34.33 -79.25 14.56
C LEU A 5 35.72 -79.00 13.88
N VAL A 6 36.26 -77.79 13.63
CA VAL A 6 36.23 -76.48 14.34
C VAL A 6 37.06 -75.41 13.55
N ASN A 7 36.67 -74.11 13.64
CA ASN A 7 37.45 -72.84 13.49
C ASN A 7 38.25 -72.56 12.18
N LEU A 8 38.54 -71.34 11.68
CA LEU A 8 38.62 -69.94 12.14
C LEU A 8 38.78 -69.10 10.82
N ILE A 9 38.10 -67.97 10.51
CA ILE A 9 38.54 -66.57 10.71
C ILE A 9 37.58 -65.67 9.91
N SER A 10 37.21 -64.57 10.55
CA SER A 10 36.16 -63.58 10.25
C SER A 10 36.57 -62.45 9.28
N TYR A 11 35.64 -62.08 8.39
CA TYR A 11 35.60 -60.82 7.62
C TYR A 11 34.96 -59.69 8.45
N PHE A 12 35.60 -58.52 8.45
CA PHE A 12 35.05 -57.24 8.92
C PHE A 12 33.83 -56.79 8.08
N PRO A 13 32.84 -56.11 8.69
CA PRO A 13 32.84 -54.64 8.60
C PRO A 13 32.51 -53.92 9.92
N ARG A 14 33.03 -52.70 9.99
CA ARG A 14 33.07 -51.81 11.15
C ARG A 14 31.68 -51.28 11.54
N LEU A 15 31.42 -51.38 12.85
CA LEU A 15 30.44 -50.63 13.64
C LEU A 15 30.71 -49.10 13.54
N PRO A 16 29.70 -48.23 13.55
CA PRO A 16 29.90 -46.84 13.95
C PRO A 16 29.85 -46.72 15.48
N LEU A 17 30.91 -46.12 16.02
CA LEU A 17 31.09 -45.75 17.42
C LEU A 17 30.19 -44.56 17.77
N ILE A 18 29.45 -44.69 18.87
CA ILE A 18 28.72 -43.62 19.55
C ILE A 18 29.73 -42.58 20.04
N LEU A 19 29.61 -41.34 19.58
CA LEU A 19 30.23 -40.19 20.25
C LEU A 19 29.16 -39.13 20.51
N ALA A 20 28.78 -39.02 21.78
CA ALA A 20 27.98 -37.92 22.30
C ALA A 20 28.82 -36.63 22.23
N THR A 21 28.34 -35.62 21.53
CA THR A 21 28.89 -34.26 21.60
C THR A 21 27.78 -33.26 21.87
N MET A 22 28.00 -32.51 22.94
CA MET A 22 27.12 -31.49 23.49
C MET A 22 26.73 -30.43 22.46
N LEU A 23 25.44 -30.11 22.52
CA LEU A 23 24.79 -28.97 21.89
C LEU A 23 25.52 -27.66 22.24
N PHE A 24 26.02 -26.95 21.23
CA PHE A 24 26.06 -25.48 21.25
C PHE A 24 25.51 -24.94 19.93
N SER A 25 24.27 -24.50 20.03
CA SER A 25 23.47 -23.78 19.05
C SER A 25 24.11 -22.43 18.68
N GLY A 26 24.21 -22.15 17.39
CA GLY A 26 24.53 -20.82 16.86
C GLY A 26 23.79 -20.57 15.55
N ALA A 27 22.49 -20.31 15.63
CA ALA A 27 21.63 -20.00 14.49
C ALA A 27 21.88 -18.57 13.97
N VAL A 28 21.98 -18.40 12.65
CA VAL A 28 21.88 -17.08 11.99
C VAL A 28 20.49 -16.96 11.35
N VAL A 29 19.74 -15.97 11.82
CA VAL A 29 18.30 -15.74 11.56
C VAL A 29 18.08 -14.97 10.25
N SER A 30 17.34 -15.58 9.30
CA SER A 30 16.57 -14.86 8.29
C SER A 30 15.35 -14.23 8.96
N ALA A 31 15.12 -12.93 8.79
CA ALA A 31 14.07 -12.19 9.50
C ALA A 31 12.69 -12.17 8.79
N ASN A 32 12.39 -13.17 7.95
CA ASN A 32 11.05 -13.64 7.56
C ASN A 32 11.27 -15.04 6.93
N PRO A 33 10.56 -16.12 7.31
CA PRO A 33 9.48 -16.19 8.29
C PRO A 33 9.87 -15.83 9.73
N VAL A 34 8.90 -15.38 10.54
CA VAL A 34 9.03 -15.38 12.02
C VAL A 34 8.65 -16.76 12.52
N ILE A 35 9.57 -17.43 13.23
CA ILE A 35 9.38 -18.82 13.68
C ILE A 35 9.30 -18.85 15.20
N TYR A 36 8.20 -19.40 15.72
CA TYR A 36 8.05 -19.75 17.13
C TYR A 36 8.07 -21.27 17.26
N LYS A 37 9.03 -21.79 18.02
CA LYS A 37 9.15 -23.24 18.26
C LYS A 37 8.14 -23.71 19.28
N ALA A 38 7.68 -24.95 19.10
CA ALA A 38 6.81 -25.62 20.05
C ALA A 38 7.39 -25.58 21.47
N GLY A 39 6.57 -25.15 22.43
CA GLY A 39 6.82 -25.35 23.86
C GLY A 39 6.73 -26.83 24.25
N ASN A 40 7.11 -27.14 25.48
CA ASN A 40 7.05 -28.51 26.01
C ASN A 40 5.72 -28.75 26.74
N PRO A 41 5.00 -29.85 26.46
CA PRO A 41 5.28 -30.87 25.44
C PRO A 41 4.93 -30.41 24.02
N SER A 42 5.76 -30.80 23.05
CA SER A 42 5.50 -30.53 21.63
C SER A 42 4.40 -31.45 21.07
N GLN A 43 3.56 -30.91 20.19
CA GLN A 43 2.56 -31.66 19.40
C GLN A 43 3.18 -32.30 18.15
N GLY A 44 4.40 -31.90 17.76
CA GLY A 44 5.03 -32.34 16.52
C GLY A 44 4.30 -31.88 15.25
N LYS A 45 3.54 -30.78 15.32
CA LYS A 45 2.71 -30.24 14.24
C LYS A 45 3.16 -28.84 13.83
N LYS A 46 3.23 -28.60 12.53
CA LYS A 46 3.69 -27.34 11.92
C LYS A 46 2.51 -26.51 11.40
N LEU A 47 2.38 -25.28 11.89
CA LEU A 47 1.35 -24.33 11.49
C LEU A 47 1.96 -23.15 10.75
N VAL A 48 1.36 -22.76 9.64
CA VAL A 48 1.75 -21.57 8.88
C VAL A 48 0.64 -20.53 8.96
N PHE A 49 1.00 -19.32 9.38
CA PHE A 49 0.13 -18.17 9.53
C PHE A 49 0.42 -17.18 8.41
N VAL A 50 -0.58 -16.82 7.61
CA VAL A 50 -0.46 -15.91 6.46
C VAL A 50 -1.20 -14.61 6.77
N ALA A 51 -0.46 -13.57 7.13
CA ALA A 51 -0.99 -12.26 7.55
C ALA A 51 -0.78 -11.20 6.45
N SER A 52 -1.86 -10.77 5.80
CA SER A 52 -1.84 -9.59 4.93
C SER A 52 -3.25 -9.07 4.65
N ASP A 53 -3.76 -8.28 5.58
CA ASP A 53 -5.03 -7.57 5.47
C ASP A 53 -4.82 -6.10 5.87
N HIS A 54 -5.42 -5.17 5.13
CA HIS A 54 -5.16 -3.74 5.27
C HIS A 54 -6.17 -3.00 6.17
N GLU A 55 -7.08 -3.66 6.88
CA GLU A 55 -8.07 -2.97 7.73
C GLU A 55 -8.13 -3.49 9.18
N TYR A 56 -8.11 -4.80 9.36
CA TYR A 56 -8.39 -5.52 10.60
C TYR A 56 -7.13 -6.01 11.34
N ARG A 57 -5.94 -5.59 10.89
CA ARG A 57 -4.64 -5.79 11.57
C ARG A 57 -4.22 -7.27 11.69
N ALA A 58 -4.26 -8.02 10.59
CA ALA A 58 -3.81 -9.41 10.55
C ALA A 58 -2.36 -9.60 11.06
N GLU A 59 -1.50 -8.62 10.82
CA GLU A 59 -0.11 -8.57 11.28
C GLU A 59 0.06 -8.33 12.79
N GLU A 60 -1.03 -8.09 13.52
CA GLU A 60 -1.07 -8.13 14.99
C GLU A 60 -1.74 -9.41 15.50
N THR A 61 -2.89 -9.78 14.91
CA THR A 61 -3.67 -10.96 15.33
C THR A 61 -2.89 -12.27 15.18
N LEU A 62 -2.34 -12.53 13.98
CA LEU A 62 -1.72 -13.83 13.70
C LEU A 62 -0.44 -14.08 14.50
N PRO A 63 0.52 -13.13 14.68
CA PRO A 63 1.65 -13.39 15.55
C PRO A 63 1.24 -13.60 17.01
N ALA A 64 0.19 -12.92 17.51
CA ALA A 64 -0.30 -13.16 18.87
C ALA A 64 -0.85 -14.58 19.04
N LEU A 65 -1.71 -15.04 18.12
CA LEU A 65 -2.24 -16.41 18.13
C LEU A 65 -1.12 -17.46 17.97
N ALA A 66 -0.16 -17.21 17.09
CA ALA A 66 0.98 -18.09 16.87
C ALA A 66 1.83 -18.26 18.14
N ARG A 67 2.06 -17.19 18.91
CA ARG A 67 2.79 -17.30 20.19
C ARG A 67 2.01 -18.12 21.22
N ILE A 68 0.69 -17.95 21.31
CA ILE A 68 -0.16 -18.75 22.19
C ILE A 68 -0.07 -20.23 21.81
N LEU A 69 -0.28 -20.54 20.53
CA LEU A 69 -0.24 -21.92 20.03
C LEU A 69 1.14 -22.57 20.16
N ALA A 70 2.21 -21.80 19.98
CA ALA A 70 3.57 -22.30 20.18
C ALA A 70 3.85 -22.59 21.65
N VAL A 71 3.68 -21.61 22.53
CA VAL A 71 4.13 -21.71 23.93
C VAL A 71 3.19 -22.52 24.80
N HIS A 72 1.87 -22.35 24.65
CA HIS A 72 0.89 -23.00 25.53
C HIS A 72 0.37 -24.31 24.98
N HIS A 73 0.46 -24.52 23.66
CA HIS A 73 -0.15 -25.67 23.01
C HIS A 73 0.84 -26.59 22.29
N GLY A 74 2.11 -26.19 22.14
CA GLY A 74 3.18 -27.05 21.62
C GLY A 74 3.21 -27.17 20.10
N PHE A 75 2.72 -26.19 19.35
CA PHE A 75 2.80 -26.19 17.87
C PHE A 75 4.06 -25.47 17.37
N ASP A 76 4.72 -25.99 16.34
CA ASP A 76 5.72 -25.20 15.60
C ASP A 76 4.98 -24.19 14.71
N CYS A 77 5.16 -22.90 14.96
CA CYS A 77 4.42 -21.85 14.28
C CYS A 77 5.32 -20.96 13.42
N THR A 78 4.97 -20.81 12.16
CA THR A 78 5.66 -19.96 11.18
C THR A 78 4.73 -18.84 10.76
N VAL A 79 5.08 -17.58 11.01
CA VAL A 79 4.27 -16.40 10.65
C VAL A 79 4.89 -15.68 9.46
N LEU A 80 4.06 -15.46 8.44
CA LEU A 80 4.39 -14.80 7.18
C LEU A 80 3.60 -13.50 7.06
N PHE A 81 4.24 -12.47 6.53
CA PHE A 81 3.69 -11.12 6.42
C PHE A 81 3.69 -10.63 4.98
N GLY A 82 2.69 -9.83 4.61
CA GLY A 82 2.77 -8.96 3.43
C GLY A 82 3.86 -7.91 3.61
N LEU A 83 4.81 -7.83 2.67
CA LEU A 83 5.95 -6.93 2.72
C LEU A 83 6.01 -5.97 1.53
N ASN A 84 6.41 -4.72 1.80
CA ASN A 84 6.75 -3.75 0.77
C ASN A 84 8.16 -4.02 0.17
N GLY A 85 8.58 -3.18 -0.78
CA GLY A 85 9.88 -3.30 -1.44
C GLY A 85 11.11 -3.17 -0.53
N ASN A 86 10.95 -2.64 0.69
CA ASN A 86 12.02 -2.49 1.68
C ASN A 86 12.08 -3.68 2.67
N GLY A 87 11.22 -4.68 2.50
CA GLY A 87 11.08 -5.79 3.44
C GLY A 87 10.40 -5.42 4.75
N GLU A 88 9.67 -4.30 4.77
CA GLU A 88 8.85 -3.87 5.91
C GLU A 88 7.44 -4.43 5.76
N ILE A 89 6.78 -4.72 6.88
CA ILE A 89 5.39 -5.16 6.94
C ILE A 89 4.51 -4.05 6.35
N GLU A 90 3.77 -4.41 5.31
CA GLU A 90 2.77 -3.57 4.66
C GLU A 90 1.46 -4.36 4.61
N ALA A 91 0.47 -3.84 5.33
CA ALA A 91 -0.82 -4.48 5.47
C ALA A 91 -1.53 -4.54 4.11
N GLY A 92 -1.98 -5.73 3.70
CA GLY A 92 -2.59 -5.98 2.39
C GLY A 92 -1.62 -5.98 1.21
N ALA A 93 -0.31 -6.06 1.44
CA ALA A 93 0.66 -6.28 0.37
C ALA A 93 0.57 -7.70 -0.19
N SER A 94 0.62 -7.82 -1.52
CA SER A 94 0.58 -9.11 -2.22
C SER A 94 1.91 -9.89 -2.21
N ASN A 95 3.01 -9.28 -1.77
CA ASN A 95 4.29 -9.96 -1.66
C ASN A 95 4.43 -10.57 -0.26
N ILE A 96 4.35 -11.90 -0.15
CA ILE A 96 4.44 -12.66 1.10
C ILE A 96 5.56 -13.70 0.96
N PRO A 97 6.83 -13.34 1.24
CA PRO A 97 7.94 -14.29 1.21
C PRO A 97 7.77 -15.36 2.31
N GLY A 98 8.25 -16.59 2.04
CA GLY A 98 8.22 -17.70 2.99
C GLY A 98 7.05 -18.67 2.80
N LEU A 99 6.18 -18.46 1.78
CA LEU A 99 5.04 -19.33 1.51
C LEU A 99 5.43 -20.78 1.17
N GLU A 100 6.68 -21.05 0.77
CA GLU A 100 7.23 -22.39 0.62
C GLU A 100 7.15 -23.24 1.90
N ALA A 101 7.05 -22.62 3.08
CA ALA A 101 6.81 -23.31 4.35
C ALA A 101 5.50 -24.12 4.37
N LEU A 102 4.52 -23.78 3.50
CA LEU A 102 3.28 -24.53 3.36
C LEU A 102 3.50 -25.96 2.83
N LYS A 103 4.64 -26.23 2.17
CA LYS A 103 4.97 -27.57 1.67
C LYS A 103 4.88 -28.63 2.78
N ASP A 104 5.43 -28.31 3.95
CA ASP A 104 5.53 -29.24 5.08
C ASP A 104 4.56 -28.89 6.24
N ALA A 105 3.61 -27.97 6.01
CA ALA A 105 2.68 -27.52 7.05
C ALA A 105 1.55 -28.54 7.29
N ASP A 106 1.23 -28.80 8.55
CA ASP A 106 0.06 -29.57 8.94
C ASP A 106 -1.24 -28.74 8.89
N GLY A 107 -1.14 -27.41 9.03
CA GLY A 107 -2.30 -26.49 9.02
C GLY A 107 -1.93 -25.09 8.52
N MET A 108 -2.85 -24.44 7.79
CA MET A 108 -2.73 -23.06 7.37
C MET A 108 -3.78 -22.18 8.06
N ILE A 109 -3.33 -21.12 8.72
CA ILE A 109 -4.18 -20.08 9.29
C ILE A 109 -4.02 -18.84 8.40
N ILE A 110 -5.10 -18.40 7.76
CA ILE A 110 -5.06 -17.34 6.75
C ILE A 110 -5.94 -16.16 7.17
N PHE A 111 -5.35 -14.97 7.16
CA PHE A 111 -6.03 -13.71 7.37
C PHE A 111 -5.52 -12.70 6.35
N THR A 112 -6.19 -12.70 5.21
CA THR A 112 -5.78 -11.96 4.01
C THR A 112 -6.93 -11.15 3.44
N ARG A 113 -6.64 -10.12 2.63
CA ARG A 113 -7.67 -9.34 1.95
C ARG A 113 -7.20 -8.77 0.62
N PHE A 114 -7.97 -9.05 -0.43
CA PHE A 114 -7.81 -8.46 -1.76
C PHE A 114 -6.39 -8.53 -2.35
N LEU A 115 -5.70 -9.64 -2.12
CA LEU A 115 -4.35 -9.85 -2.61
C LEU A 115 -4.33 -10.36 -4.05
N ALA A 116 -3.30 -10.03 -4.80
CA ALA A 116 -2.97 -10.67 -6.06
C ALA A 116 -1.53 -11.17 -5.95
N LEU A 117 -1.36 -12.34 -5.33
CA LEU A 117 -0.03 -12.89 -5.03
C LEU A 117 0.72 -13.18 -6.33
N PRO A 118 2.04 -12.92 -6.39
CA PRO A 118 2.89 -13.37 -7.48
C PRO A 118 2.70 -14.86 -7.77
N VAL A 119 2.78 -15.25 -9.05
CA VAL A 119 2.59 -16.65 -9.49
C VAL A 119 3.50 -17.61 -8.73
N ASP A 120 4.77 -17.23 -8.53
CA ASP A 120 5.75 -18.02 -7.79
C ASP A 120 5.44 -18.14 -6.30
N GLN A 121 4.59 -17.30 -5.74
CA GLN A 121 4.15 -17.39 -4.35
C GLN A 121 2.81 -18.14 -4.23
N MET A 122 1.85 -17.82 -5.11
CA MET A 122 0.53 -18.45 -5.10
C MET A 122 0.59 -19.96 -5.34
N LYS A 123 1.59 -20.44 -6.10
CA LYS A 123 1.82 -21.89 -6.31
C LYS A 123 1.87 -22.69 -5.01
N HIS A 124 2.42 -22.11 -3.94
CA HIS A 124 2.54 -22.80 -2.66
C HIS A 124 1.18 -22.94 -1.94
N ILE A 125 0.29 -21.95 -2.10
CA ILE A 125 -1.10 -22.05 -1.62
C ILE A 125 -1.88 -23.04 -2.49
N ASP A 126 -1.74 -22.98 -3.82
CA ASP A 126 -2.40 -23.93 -4.72
C ASP A 126 -1.97 -25.38 -4.43
N ASP A 127 -0.67 -25.65 -4.27
CA ASP A 127 -0.14 -26.97 -3.88
C ASP A 127 -0.70 -27.44 -2.53
N TYR A 128 -0.73 -26.56 -1.53
CA TYR A 128 -1.30 -26.84 -0.21
C TYR A 128 -2.77 -27.23 -0.28
N LEU A 129 -3.56 -26.47 -1.04
CA LEU A 129 -4.97 -26.72 -1.23
C LEU A 129 -5.21 -28.00 -2.02
N ASN A 130 -4.43 -28.24 -3.08
CA ASN A 130 -4.49 -29.43 -3.92
C ASN A 130 -4.20 -30.71 -3.12
N ARG A 131 -3.34 -30.67 -2.10
CA ARG A 131 -3.14 -31.83 -1.20
C ARG A 131 -4.15 -31.92 -0.05
N ALA A 132 -5.22 -31.13 -0.10
CA ALA A 132 -6.30 -31.10 0.90
C ALA A 132 -5.85 -30.73 2.32
N GLY A 133 -4.90 -29.78 2.44
CA GLY A 133 -4.44 -29.28 3.74
C GLY A 133 -5.52 -28.58 4.59
N PRO A 134 -5.53 -28.73 5.93
CA PRO A 134 -6.43 -28.01 6.83
C PRO A 134 -6.33 -26.47 6.75
N VAL A 135 -7.48 -25.79 6.72
CA VAL A 135 -7.53 -24.31 6.64
C VAL A 135 -8.33 -23.72 7.79
N VAL A 136 -7.77 -22.70 8.43
CA VAL A 136 -8.50 -21.80 9.32
C VAL A 136 -8.54 -20.42 8.68
N GLY A 137 -9.72 -19.96 8.27
CA GLY A 137 -9.92 -18.65 7.65
C GLY A 137 -10.50 -17.65 8.65
N LEU A 138 -9.88 -16.45 8.75
CA LEU A 138 -10.34 -15.37 9.61
C LEU A 138 -10.80 -14.15 8.80
N ARG A 139 -11.95 -13.60 9.20
CA ARG A 139 -12.57 -12.36 8.70
C ARG A 139 -12.54 -12.26 7.17
N THR A 140 -11.63 -11.42 6.66
CA THR A 140 -11.60 -11.01 5.27
C THR A 140 -11.01 -12.06 4.34
N SER A 141 -10.52 -13.19 4.87
CA SER A 141 -10.00 -14.28 4.04
C SER A 141 -11.06 -14.84 3.08
N THR A 142 -12.36 -14.67 3.38
CA THR A 142 -13.49 -14.92 2.46
C THR A 142 -13.37 -14.16 1.14
N HIS A 143 -12.57 -13.11 1.08
CA HIS A 143 -12.21 -12.38 -0.13
C HIS A 143 -10.72 -12.05 -0.14
N GLY A 144 -9.92 -13.06 0.24
CA GLY A 144 -8.48 -12.94 0.34
C GLY A 144 -7.78 -12.60 -0.98
N PHE A 145 -8.36 -12.95 -2.14
CA PHE A 145 -7.71 -12.78 -3.45
C PHE A 145 -8.53 -11.96 -4.46
N ASN A 146 -7.90 -10.98 -5.10
CA ASN A 146 -8.46 -10.00 -6.03
C ASN A 146 -7.54 -9.78 -7.25
N TYR A 147 -7.26 -10.85 -7.98
CA TYR A 147 -6.59 -10.84 -9.28
C TYR A 147 -7.30 -9.94 -10.31
N LYS A 148 -6.55 -9.07 -10.97
CA LYS A 148 -7.06 -8.16 -12.02
C LYS A 148 -6.88 -8.70 -13.42
N ASP A 149 -5.83 -9.49 -13.63
CA ASP A 149 -5.57 -10.14 -14.90
C ASP A 149 -6.32 -11.48 -14.95
N LYS A 150 -7.21 -11.62 -15.93
CA LYS A 150 -7.98 -12.86 -16.15
C LYS A 150 -7.11 -13.98 -16.73
N ASN A 151 -5.95 -13.65 -17.30
CA ASN A 151 -4.99 -14.59 -17.85
C ASN A 151 -4.00 -15.12 -16.80
N ASP A 152 -4.03 -14.61 -15.57
CA ASP A 152 -3.21 -15.13 -14.48
C ASP A 152 -3.57 -16.61 -14.23
N PRO A 153 -2.59 -17.53 -14.15
CA PRO A 153 -2.85 -18.97 -13.95
C PRO A 153 -3.63 -19.27 -12.66
N TYR A 154 -3.64 -18.35 -11.70
CA TYR A 154 -4.36 -18.45 -10.44
C TYR A 154 -5.61 -17.58 -10.37
N TYR A 155 -6.07 -17.00 -11.49
CA TYR A 155 -7.29 -16.19 -11.57
C TYR A 155 -8.54 -16.92 -11.04
N LYS A 156 -8.58 -18.26 -11.11
CA LYS A 156 -9.64 -19.09 -10.49
C LYS A 156 -9.88 -18.77 -9.01
N TYR A 157 -8.86 -18.30 -8.28
CA TYR A 157 -8.96 -17.96 -6.85
C TYR A 157 -9.56 -16.58 -6.57
N HIS A 158 -9.76 -15.75 -7.61
CA HIS A 158 -10.38 -14.42 -7.50
C HIS A 158 -11.73 -14.51 -6.78
N PHE A 159 -11.97 -13.64 -5.79
CA PHE A 159 -13.14 -13.69 -4.93
C PHE A 159 -14.50 -13.55 -5.67
N ARG A 160 -14.50 -13.04 -6.91
CA ARG A 160 -15.68 -13.04 -7.79
C ARG A 160 -15.41 -13.80 -9.08
N TYR A 161 -14.71 -14.92 -8.99
CA TYR A 161 -14.50 -15.78 -10.15
C TYR A 161 -15.85 -16.37 -10.61
N GLU A 162 -16.16 -16.25 -11.89
CA GLU A 162 -17.47 -16.63 -12.48
C GLU A 162 -17.42 -17.99 -13.20
N GLY A 163 -16.24 -18.63 -13.29
CA GLY A 163 -16.09 -19.93 -13.93
C GLY A 163 -16.76 -21.05 -13.13
N LYS A 164 -17.41 -21.99 -13.83
CA LYS A 164 -18.18 -23.08 -13.21
C LYS A 164 -17.31 -24.06 -12.41
N ASP A 165 -16.04 -24.16 -12.73
CA ASP A 165 -15.05 -25.04 -12.11
C ASP A 165 -14.64 -24.57 -10.69
N TYR A 166 -14.73 -23.26 -10.41
CA TYR A 166 -14.29 -22.70 -9.14
C TYR A 166 -15.09 -21.45 -8.70
N ASN A 167 -16.39 -21.42 -8.99
CA ASN A 167 -17.28 -20.26 -8.83
C ASN A 167 -17.16 -19.58 -7.45
N GLY A 168 -17.07 -18.26 -7.41
CA GLY A 168 -16.87 -17.48 -6.17
C GLY A 168 -15.46 -17.56 -5.57
N GLY A 169 -14.53 -18.25 -6.24
CA GLY A 169 -13.11 -18.25 -5.91
C GLY A 169 -12.76 -18.95 -4.61
N PHE A 170 -11.58 -18.60 -4.07
CA PHE A 170 -11.05 -19.19 -2.82
C PHE A 170 -12.05 -19.10 -1.66
N GLY A 171 -12.67 -17.95 -1.46
CA GLY A 171 -13.59 -17.73 -0.34
C GLY A 171 -14.76 -18.69 -0.37
N HIS A 172 -15.46 -18.75 -1.50
CA HIS A 172 -16.60 -19.64 -1.63
C HIS A 172 -16.18 -21.12 -1.64
N GLN A 173 -15.16 -21.47 -2.43
CA GLN A 173 -14.78 -22.86 -2.67
C GLN A 173 -14.04 -23.50 -1.48
N ILE A 174 -13.25 -22.73 -0.72
CA ILE A 174 -12.53 -23.23 0.46
C ILE A 174 -13.26 -22.87 1.74
N LEU A 175 -13.53 -21.58 1.98
CA LEU A 175 -14.10 -21.12 3.26
C LEU A 175 -15.62 -21.26 3.35
N GLY A 176 -16.30 -21.45 2.21
CA GLY A 176 -17.75 -21.66 2.13
C GLY A 176 -18.52 -20.43 1.63
N GLN A 177 -17.92 -19.23 1.67
CA GLN A 177 -18.54 -18.01 1.16
C GLN A 177 -17.50 -16.97 0.71
N SER A 178 -17.87 -16.21 -0.32
CA SER A 178 -17.17 -15.00 -0.75
C SER A 178 -17.75 -13.71 -0.14
N TRP A 179 -17.16 -12.55 -0.40
CA TRP A 179 -17.65 -11.28 0.13
C TRP A 179 -19.05 -10.94 -0.37
N VAL A 180 -19.99 -10.83 0.58
CA VAL A 180 -21.38 -10.40 0.34
C VAL A 180 -21.54 -8.92 0.75
N GLY A 181 -21.17 -8.57 1.97
CA GLY A 181 -21.23 -7.20 2.45
C GLY A 181 -21.07 -7.08 3.96
N HIS A 182 -20.97 -5.84 4.43
CA HIS A 182 -21.04 -5.54 5.85
C HIS A 182 -22.46 -5.66 6.36
N TYR A 183 -22.60 -6.18 7.59
CA TYR A 183 -23.90 -6.25 8.25
C TYR A 183 -24.04 -5.14 9.28
N GLY A 184 -23.20 -5.08 10.31
CA GLY A 184 -23.12 -3.94 11.21
C GLY A 184 -21.91 -3.03 10.93
N LYS A 185 -21.94 -1.85 11.54
CA LYS A 185 -20.97 -0.79 11.32
C LYS A 185 -19.78 -0.89 12.27
N ASN A 186 -18.57 -1.05 11.74
CA ASN A 186 -17.33 -1.03 12.53
C ASN A 186 -17.23 0.26 13.39
N HIS A 187 -16.69 0.14 14.61
CA HIS A 187 -16.50 1.22 15.61
C HIS A 187 -17.77 1.91 16.11
N GLN A 188 -18.95 1.53 15.62
CA GLN A 188 -20.25 2.01 16.10
C GLN A 188 -21.06 0.87 16.71
N GLN A 189 -20.95 -0.31 16.09
CA GLN A 189 -21.60 -1.55 16.51
C GLN A 189 -20.52 -2.58 16.78
N SER A 190 -20.55 -3.15 17.98
CA SER A 190 -19.86 -4.41 18.27
C SER A 190 -20.77 -5.59 17.96
N THR A 191 -20.27 -6.81 18.08
CA THR A 191 -21.05 -8.01 17.81
C THR A 191 -20.98 -8.99 18.99
N ARG A 192 -22.15 -9.45 19.43
CA ARG A 192 -22.25 -10.62 20.32
C ARG A 192 -22.33 -11.88 19.47
N ILE A 193 -21.54 -12.89 19.80
CA ILE A 193 -21.56 -14.18 19.12
C ILE A 193 -22.15 -15.22 20.07
N ASP A 194 -23.35 -15.68 19.74
CA ASP A 194 -24.12 -16.64 20.53
C ASP A 194 -23.90 -18.06 20.00
N ILE A 195 -23.72 -19.02 20.91
CA ILE A 195 -23.58 -20.43 20.57
C ILE A 195 -24.97 -21.00 20.20
N ILE A 196 -25.04 -21.72 19.08
CA ILE A 196 -26.26 -22.44 18.70
C ILE A 196 -26.50 -23.56 19.72
N PRO A 197 -27.66 -23.61 20.42
CA PRO A 197 -27.89 -24.57 21.51
C PRO A 197 -27.64 -26.03 21.15
N GLU A 198 -28.02 -26.44 19.93
CA GLU A 198 -27.84 -27.79 19.40
C GLU A 198 -26.37 -28.14 19.17
N LYS A 199 -25.51 -27.14 19.03
CA LYS A 199 -24.07 -27.28 18.77
C LYS A 199 -23.24 -27.22 20.04
N LYS A 200 -23.83 -27.02 21.22
CA LYS A 200 -23.11 -26.87 22.51
C LYS A 200 -22.06 -27.96 22.79
N ASN A 201 -22.28 -29.18 22.29
CA ASN A 201 -21.39 -30.32 22.48
C ASN A 201 -20.29 -30.44 21.40
N HIS A 202 -20.29 -29.57 20.38
CA HIS A 202 -19.29 -29.58 19.32
C HIS A 202 -17.90 -29.29 19.93
N PRO A 203 -16.83 -30.02 19.57
CA PRO A 203 -15.52 -29.89 20.20
C PRO A 203 -14.96 -28.46 20.19
N ILE A 204 -15.21 -27.69 19.12
CA ILE A 204 -14.77 -26.29 19.00
C ILE A 204 -15.35 -25.40 20.12
N LEU A 205 -16.55 -25.71 20.61
CA LEU A 205 -17.28 -24.88 21.58
C LEU A 205 -16.93 -25.20 23.04
N ARG A 206 -16.05 -26.19 23.28
CA ARG A 206 -15.64 -26.59 24.64
C ARG A 206 -14.94 -25.44 25.38
N GLY A 207 -15.54 -24.99 26.48
CA GLY A 207 -15.04 -23.89 27.32
C GLY A 207 -15.25 -22.49 26.73
N VAL A 208 -15.87 -22.37 25.55
CA VAL A 208 -16.18 -21.07 24.93
C VAL A 208 -17.39 -20.46 25.64
N SER A 209 -17.27 -19.20 26.04
CA SER A 209 -18.37 -18.46 26.68
C SER A 209 -18.23 -16.95 26.43
N LYS A 210 -19.37 -16.24 26.46
CA LYS A 210 -19.44 -14.76 26.42
C LYS A 210 -18.61 -14.12 25.29
N VAL A 211 -18.77 -14.64 24.08
CA VAL A 211 -18.03 -14.16 22.91
C VAL A 211 -18.59 -12.81 22.47
N HIS A 212 -17.74 -11.79 22.52
CA HIS A 212 -18.02 -10.43 22.10
C HIS A 212 -16.82 -9.90 21.34
N VAL A 213 -17.07 -9.28 20.19
CA VAL A 213 -16.06 -8.83 19.24
C VAL A 213 -16.36 -7.40 18.81
N HIS A 214 -15.33 -6.64 18.46
CA HIS A 214 -15.44 -5.20 18.20
C HIS A 214 -15.81 -4.90 16.74
N ALA A 215 -15.64 -5.86 15.83
CA ALA A 215 -16.08 -5.70 14.46
C ALA A 215 -17.61 -5.77 14.32
N GLY A 216 -18.19 -4.95 13.43
CA GLY A 216 -19.65 -4.81 13.29
C GLY A 216 -20.36 -5.98 12.61
N GLY A 217 -19.62 -6.98 12.12
CA GLY A 217 -20.18 -8.19 11.51
C GLY A 217 -20.38 -8.13 10.00
N TYR A 218 -20.51 -9.31 9.39
CA TYR A 218 -20.64 -9.54 7.94
C TYR A 218 -21.96 -10.24 7.62
N ASN A 219 -22.44 -10.01 6.39
CA ASN A 219 -23.50 -10.83 5.83
C ASN A 219 -22.97 -12.25 5.62
N ALA A 220 -23.69 -13.23 6.14
CA ALA A 220 -23.37 -14.65 5.98
C ALA A 220 -24.56 -15.38 5.35
N GLU A 221 -24.36 -15.96 4.18
CA GLU A 221 -25.39 -16.71 3.47
C GLU A 221 -25.14 -18.20 3.66
N ALA A 222 -25.88 -18.82 4.57
CA ALA A 222 -25.74 -20.22 4.93
C ALA A 222 -25.79 -21.14 3.69
N GLN A 223 -24.78 -22.00 3.56
CA GLN A 223 -24.74 -23.03 2.51
C GLN A 223 -25.07 -24.41 3.10
N LYS A 224 -25.52 -25.34 2.23
CA LYS A 224 -25.95 -26.69 2.63
C LYS A 224 -24.85 -27.54 3.27
N ASP A 225 -23.59 -27.26 2.93
CA ASP A 225 -22.43 -28.04 3.41
C ASP A 225 -21.77 -27.42 4.65
N TRP A 226 -22.37 -26.38 5.23
CA TRP A 226 -21.89 -25.76 6.46
C TRP A 226 -22.41 -26.48 7.68
N ASP A 227 -21.51 -26.71 8.64
CA ASP A 227 -21.86 -27.00 10.01
C ASP A 227 -21.71 -25.71 10.84
N ILE A 228 -22.78 -24.91 10.90
CA ILE A 228 -22.82 -23.61 11.58
C ILE A 228 -22.80 -23.83 13.08
N LEU A 229 -21.90 -23.14 13.78
CA LEU A 229 -21.66 -23.30 15.22
C LEU A 229 -22.23 -22.15 16.05
N THR A 230 -22.26 -20.95 15.48
CA THR A 230 -22.56 -19.71 16.21
C THR A 230 -23.32 -18.71 15.33
N MET A 231 -24.06 -17.83 16.00
CA MET A 231 -24.81 -16.73 15.39
C MET A 231 -24.28 -15.38 15.90
N ALA A 232 -24.07 -14.44 14.99
CA ALA A 232 -23.58 -13.10 15.26
C ALA A 232 -24.74 -12.10 15.29
N GLN A 233 -24.91 -11.42 16.42
CA GLN A 233 -25.88 -10.36 16.64
C GLN A 233 -25.16 -9.00 16.80
N PRO A 234 -25.29 -8.08 15.82
CA PRO A 234 -24.81 -6.71 15.99
C PRO A 234 -25.50 -6.02 17.17
N LEU A 235 -24.73 -5.27 17.95
CA LEU A 235 -25.18 -4.48 19.08
C LEU A 235 -25.17 -2.99 18.73
N MET A 236 -26.01 -2.20 19.40
CA MET A 236 -26.10 -0.74 19.20
C MET A 236 -24.98 0.05 19.87
N THR A 237 -24.09 -0.63 20.60
CA THR A 237 -22.94 -0.01 21.28
C THR A 237 -21.70 -0.88 21.12
N MET A 238 -20.56 -0.37 21.55
CA MET A 238 -19.31 -1.14 21.63
C MET A 238 -19.21 -2.03 22.88
N LYS A 239 -20.21 -1.99 23.78
CA LYS A 239 -20.18 -2.75 25.04
C LYS A 239 -20.81 -4.14 24.87
N PRO A 240 -20.30 -5.17 25.57
CA PRO A 240 -20.83 -6.55 25.52
C PRO A 240 -22.31 -6.68 25.93
N ASP A 241 -22.79 -5.80 26.80
CA ASP A 241 -24.16 -5.73 27.30
C ASP A 241 -25.06 -4.78 26.49
N GLY A 242 -24.56 -4.26 25.36
CA GLY A 242 -25.31 -3.40 24.46
C GLY A 242 -26.59 -4.07 23.95
N ALA A 243 -27.64 -3.26 23.76
CA ALA A 243 -28.88 -3.73 23.15
C ALA A 243 -28.62 -4.24 21.71
N ALA A 244 -29.27 -5.33 21.33
CA ALA A 244 -29.24 -5.84 19.96
C ALA A 244 -29.82 -4.80 18.97
N ASP A 245 -29.24 -4.73 17.79
CA ASP A 245 -29.81 -3.96 16.69
C ASP A 245 -31.07 -4.67 16.16
N LYS A 246 -32.24 -4.11 16.48
CA LYS A 246 -33.54 -4.67 16.10
C LYS A 246 -33.76 -4.75 14.58
N THR A 247 -32.99 -4.00 13.79
CA THR A 247 -33.07 -4.03 12.32
C THR A 247 -32.20 -5.13 11.70
N LYS A 248 -31.38 -5.80 12.53
CA LYS A 248 -30.36 -6.76 12.09
C LYS A 248 -30.46 -8.06 12.89
N PRO A 249 -31.32 -9.02 12.48
CA PRO A 249 -31.39 -10.34 13.11
C PRO A 249 -30.03 -11.08 13.11
N PRO A 250 -29.81 -12.06 14.01
CA PRO A 250 -28.56 -12.80 14.05
C PRO A 250 -28.25 -13.53 12.74
N MET A 251 -26.98 -13.49 12.31
CA MET A 251 -26.48 -14.15 11.10
C MET A 251 -25.47 -15.25 11.44
N ALA A 252 -25.25 -16.24 10.57
CA ALA A 252 -24.21 -17.25 10.78
C ALA A 252 -22.82 -16.58 10.96
N SER A 253 -22.02 -17.06 11.92
CA SER A 253 -20.78 -16.38 12.33
C SER A 253 -19.55 -17.25 12.14
N GLU A 254 -19.53 -18.42 12.79
CA GLU A 254 -18.50 -19.44 12.65
C GLU A 254 -19.12 -20.74 12.17
N TRP A 255 -18.42 -21.43 11.26
CA TRP A 255 -18.84 -22.73 10.77
C TRP A 255 -17.64 -23.61 10.44
N THR A 256 -17.91 -24.90 10.32
CA THR A 256 -16.97 -25.84 9.72
C THR A 256 -17.50 -26.39 8.40
N ARG A 257 -16.59 -26.84 7.53
CA ARG A 257 -16.93 -27.57 6.31
C ARG A 257 -15.75 -28.38 5.81
N HIS A 258 -15.96 -29.09 4.71
CA HIS A 258 -14.90 -29.75 3.96
C HIS A 258 -14.84 -29.23 2.53
N TYR A 259 -13.63 -29.03 2.01
CA TYR A 259 -13.41 -28.75 0.59
C TYR A 259 -12.72 -29.94 -0.08
N LYS A 260 -12.77 -30.02 -1.41
CA LYS A 260 -12.11 -31.08 -2.18
C LYS A 260 -10.77 -30.56 -2.73
N GLY A 261 -9.68 -31.23 -2.38
CA GLY A 261 -8.39 -31.07 -3.04
C GLY A 261 -8.30 -31.90 -4.32
N LYS A 262 -7.11 -31.95 -4.91
CA LYS A 262 -6.79 -32.80 -6.06
C LYS A 262 -6.98 -34.27 -5.69
N ASN A 263 -7.46 -35.07 -6.65
CA ASN A 263 -7.81 -36.48 -6.48
C ASN A 263 -8.98 -36.75 -5.49
N GLY A 264 -9.78 -35.74 -5.16
CA GLY A 264 -11.00 -35.90 -4.36
C GLY A 264 -10.79 -36.01 -2.84
N LYS A 265 -9.54 -35.88 -2.35
CA LYS A 265 -9.27 -35.81 -0.90
C LYS A 265 -9.99 -34.62 -0.26
N LYS A 266 -10.51 -34.80 0.95
CA LYS A 266 -11.24 -33.76 1.68
C LYS A 266 -10.32 -33.04 2.67
N GLY A 267 -10.25 -31.71 2.58
CA GLY A 267 -9.57 -30.86 3.56
C GLY A 267 -10.57 -30.28 4.54
N ARG A 268 -10.20 -30.17 5.82
CA ARG A 268 -11.05 -29.61 6.89
C ARG A 268 -10.90 -28.10 6.94
N VAL A 269 -12.02 -27.40 7.12
CA VAL A 269 -12.03 -25.94 7.19
C VAL A 269 -12.83 -25.47 8.40
N PHE A 270 -12.23 -24.57 9.17
CA PHE A 270 -12.93 -23.75 10.15
C PHE A 270 -12.87 -22.29 9.70
N THR A 271 -14.03 -21.66 9.59
CA THR A 271 -14.13 -20.26 9.15
C THR A 271 -14.74 -19.43 10.28
N SER A 272 -14.10 -18.31 10.60
CA SER A 272 -14.69 -17.24 11.42
C SER A 272 -14.77 -15.98 10.58
N LEU A 273 -15.94 -15.33 10.58
CA LEU A 273 -16.11 -14.03 9.95
C LEU A 273 -15.53 -12.87 10.78
N TYR A 274 -14.88 -13.18 11.89
CA TYR A 274 -14.24 -12.24 12.83
C TYR A 274 -12.74 -12.53 12.90
N GLY A 275 -12.00 -11.73 13.67
CA GLY A 275 -10.56 -11.95 13.86
C GLY A 275 -9.73 -10.69 13.96
N ALA A 276 -10.36 -9.51 13.98
CA ALA A 276 -9.64 -8.26 14.11
C ALA A 276 -8.79 -8.24 15.39
N SER A 277 -7.75 -7.42 15.42
CA SER A 277 -6.81 -7.36 16.56
C SER A 277 -7.53 -7.15 17.92
N GLU A 278 -8.55 -6.29 17.96
CA GLU A 278 -9.34 -6.05 19.17
C GLU A 278 -10.33 -7.19 19.50
N ASP A 279 -10.72 -8.01 18.52
CA ASP A 279 -11.64 -9.14 18.75
C ASP A 279 -10.99 -10.21 19.64
N ILE A 280 -9.69 -10.43 19.47
CA ILE A 280 -8.96 -11.42 20.27
C ILE A 280 -8.63 -10.93 21.69
N LEU A 281 -9.03 -9.73 22.10
CA LEU A 281 -9.01 -9.36 23.51
C LEU A 281 -10.04 -10.16 24.33
N ASN A 282 -11.13 -10.60 23.69
CA ASN A 282 -12.12 -11.46 24.32
C ASN A 282 -11.59 -12.90 24.47
N ALA A 283 -11.53 -13.39 25.71
CA ALA A 283 -11.03 -14.72 26.02
C ALA A 283 -11.87 -15.86 25.40
N GLY A 284 -13.20 -15.70 25.34
CA GLY A 284 -14.09 -16.65 24.70
C GLY A 284 -13.82 -16.77 23.20
N TYR A 285 -13.63 -15.63 22.53
CA TYR A 285 -13.29 -15.60 21.11
C TYR A 285 -11.91 -16.21 20.83
N ARG A 286 -10.88 -15.89 21.62
CA ARG A 286 -9.57 -16.54 21.51
C ARG A 286 -9.65 -18.06 21.64
N ARG A 287 -10.39 -18.56 22.64
CA ARG A 287 -10.58 -20.00 22.84
C ARG A 287 -11.27 -20.64 21.64
N LEU A 288 -12.29 -19.97 21.08
CA LEU A 288 -13.01 -20.44 19.90
C LEU A 288 -12.06 -20.66 18.71
N ILE A 289 -11.19 -19.69 18.43
CA ILE A 289 -10.21 -19.80 17.33
C ILE A 289 -9.17 -20.89 17.60
N ILE A 290 -8.62 -20.97 18.81
CA ILE A 290 -7.65 -22.01 19.20
C ILE A 290 -8.27 -23.40 19.06
N ASN A 291 -9.49 -23.61 19.55
CA ASN A 291 -10.19 -24.89 19.41
C ASN A 291 -10.48 -25.21 17.93
N GLY A 292 -10.78 -24.20 17.11
CA GLY A 292 -10.94 -24.32 15.66
C GLY A 292 -9.68 -24.82 14.97
N VAL A 293 -8.49 -24.36 15.40
CA VAL A 293 -7.20 -24.89 14.91
C VAL A 293 -7.06 -26.38 15.25
N TYR A 294 -7.27 -26.78 16.50
CA TYR A 294 -7.23 -28.20 16.89
C TYR A 294 -8.19 -29.06 16.08
N TRP A 295 -9.43 -28.61 15.91
CA TRP A 295 -10.43 -29.34 15.13
C TRP A 295 -10.00 -29.48 13.67
N SER A 296 -9.51 -28.41 13.03
CA SER A 296 -9.06 -28.46 11.63
C SER A 296 -7.96 -29.52 11.41
N LEU A 297 -7.13 -29.77 12.42
CA LEU A 297 -6.04 -30.75 12.40
C LEU A 297 -6.45 -32.18 12.77
N GLY A 298 -7.71 -32.44 13.16
CA GLY A 298 -8.13 -33.75 13.67
C GLY A 298 -7.68 -34.06 15.09
N LEU A 299 -7.51 -33.01 15.91
CA LEU A 299 -7.04 -33.11 17.29
C LEU A 299 -8.13 -32.80 18.32
N GLU A 300 -9.40 -33.10 18.04
CA GLU A 300 -10.55 -32.78 18.89
C GLU A 300 -10.46 -33.39 20.29
N LYS A 301 -9.82 -34.56 20.40
CA LYS A 301 -9.56 -35.24 21.68
C LYS A 301 -8.60 -34.45 22.59
N HIS A 302 -7.78 -33.57 22.02
CA HIS A 302 -6.82 -32.74 22.74
C HIS A 302 -7.38 -31.37 23.14
N ILE A 303 -8.60 -31.02 22.69
CA ILE A 303 -9.23 -29.75 23.07
C ILE A 303 -9.62 -29.82 24.54
N LYS A 304 -9.07 -28.93 25.38
CA LYS A 304 -9.43 -28.81 26.80
C LYS A 304 -10.07 -27.44 27.05
N GLY A 305 -11.24 -27.44 27.70
CA GLY A 305 -12.04 -26.23 27.94
C GLY A 305 -11.41 -25.22 28.89
N ASP A 306 -10.37 -25.64 29.61
CA ASP A 306 -9.58 -24.90 30.58
C ASP A 306 -8.13 -24.68 30.13
N SER A 307 -7.77 -25.08 28.91
CA SER A 307 -6.42 -24.86 28.36
C SER A 307 -6.03 -23.38 28.38
N LYS A 308 -4.73 -23.12 28.57
CA LYS A 308 -4.18 -21.77 28.72
C LYS A 308 -4.23 -21.01 27.40
N ILE A 309 -4.88 -19.86 27.42
CA ILE A 309 -5.12 -19.00 26.24
C ILE A 309 -4.59 -17.57 26.43
N ASP A 310 -3.80 -17.35 27.48
CA ASP A 310 -3.24 -16.04 27.81
C ASP A 310 -2.28 -15.58 26.72
N PHE A 311 -2.18 -14.27 26.51
CA PHE A 311 -1.19 -13.74 25.59
C PHE A 311 0.22 -14.04 26.08
N VAL A 312 1.11 -14.32 25.14
CA VAL A 312 2.54 -14.49 25.38
C VAL A 312 3.23 -13.20 24.94
N GLY A 313 3.72 -12.45 25.91
CA GLY A 313 4.24 -11.10 25.71
C GLY A 313 3.16 -10.01 25.75
N SER A 314 3.56 -8.76 25.57
CA SER A 314 2.63 -7.62 25.57
C SER A 314 1.78 -7.62 24.31
N TYR A 315 0.45 -7.65 24.49
CA TYR A 315 -0.53 -7.46 23.42
C TYR A 315 -1.42 -6.25 23.75
N LYS A 316 -1.19 -5.14 23.04
CA LYS A 316 -1.96 -3.89 23.16
C LYS A 316 -2.35 -3.46 21.75
N PRO A 317 -3.34 -4.13 21.14
CA PRO A 317 -3.63 -3.97 19.74
C PRO A 317 -3.99 -2.53 19.42
N THR A 318 -3.66 -2.10 18.21
CA THR A 318 -4.21 -0.84 17.72
C THR A 318 -5.67 -1.02 17.34
N THR A 319 -6.45 0.05 17.46
CA THR A 319 -7.81 0.08 16.90
C THR A 319 -7.75 -0.13 15.40
N PHE A 320 -8.42 -1.16 14.93
CA PHE A 320 -8.36 -1.56 13.54
C PHE A 320 -8.97 -0.48 12.65
N LYS A 321 -8.35 -0.17 11.51
CA LYS A 321 -8.87 0.77 10.51
C LYS A 321 -8.13 0.57 9.20
N ASN A 322 -8.76 0.99 8.10
CA ASN A 322 -8.16 0.92 6.78
C ASN A 322 -6.79 1.64 6.74
N ARG A 323 -5.75 0.91 6.31
CA ARG A 323 -4.35 1.33 6.25
C ARG A 323 -3.80 1.86 7.58
N GLY A 324 -4.30 1.31 8.69
CA GLY A 324 -3.93 1.70 10.05
C GLY A 324 -2.65 1.05 10.59
N GLU A 325 -1.90 0.29 9.79
CA GLU A 325 -0.73 -0.45 10.24
C GLU A 325 0.42 0.43 10.71
N VAL A 326 1.17 -0.06 11.70
CA VAL A 326 2.39 0.61 12.16
C VAL A 326 3.47 0.51 11.08
N LYS A 327 3.94 1.65 10.60
CA LYS A 327 4.88 1.76 9.47
C LYS A 327 6.33 1.52 9.91
N GLY A 328 7.16 1.07 8.97
CA GLY A 328 8.60 0.86 9.19
C GLY A 328 8.97 -0.41 9.97
N LEU A 329 7.99 -1.24 10.35
CA LEU A 329 8.26 -2.49 11.04
C LEU A 329 8.77 -3.55 10.07
N LYS A 330 9.84 -4.26 10.44
CA LYS A 330 10.26 -5.50 9.76
C LYS A 330 9.81 -6.72 10.57
N PRO A 331 9.59 -7.90 9.98
CA PRO A 331 9.13 -9.05 10.75
C PRO A 331 10.07 -9.47 11.90
N SER A 332 11.36 -9.12 11.82
CA SER A 332 12.32 -9.29 12.93
C SER A 332 11.84 -8.71 14.26
N VAL A 333 11.00 -7.65 14.27
CA VAL A 333 10.48 -7.06 15.50
C VAL A 333 9.62 -8.04 16.31
N TYR A 334 9.08 -9.07 15.68
CA TYR A 334 8.22 -10.06 16.33
C TYR A 334 8.95 -11.35 16.74
N VAL A 335 10.25 -11.50 16.45
CA VAL A 335 11.00 -12.73 16.74
C VAL A 335 11.04 -13.07 18.23
N LYS A 336 11.19 -12.06 19.11
CA LYS A 336 11.21 -12.29 20.56
C LYS A 336 9.78 -12.40 21.11
N LEU A 337 9.54 -13.40 21.97
CA LEU A 337 8.22 -13.63 22.58
C LEU A 337 7.74 -12.48 23.46
N ASP A 338 8.65 -11.71 24.05
CA ASP A 338 8.38 -10.55 24.90
C ASP A 338 8.26 -9.23 24.12
N SER A 339 8.53 -9.23 22.81
CA SER A 339 8.40 -8.01 22.02
C SER A 339 6.93 -7.57 21.93
N PRO A 340 6.65 -6.26 21.96
CA PRO A 340 5.29 -5.77 21.95
C PRO A 340 4.61 -6.10 20.62
N ILE A 341 3.31 -6.39 20.69
CA ILE A 341 2.41 -6.41 19.54
C ILE A 341 1.34 -5.34 19.81
N PRO A 342 1.24 -4.28 18.97
CA PRO A 342 2.06 -4.00 17.77
C PRO A 342 3.53 -3.74 18.10
N GLY A 343 4.39 -3.98 17.11
CA GLY A 343 5.81 -3.64 17.21
C GLY A 343 6.04 -2.14 17.37
N ASP A 344 7.11 -1.78 18.07
CA ASP A 344 7.52 -0.38 18.25
C ASP A 344 8.57 -0.01 17.19
N PRO A 345 8.30 0.95 16.29
CA PRO A 345 9.24 1.38 15.26
C PRO A 345 10.43 2.18 15.83
N SER A 346 10.30 2.70 17.06
CA SER A 346 11.34 3.45 17.77
C SER A 346 12.24 2.59 18.65
N ALA A 347 11.83 1.34 18.92
CA ALA A 347 12.63 0.39 19.67
C ALA A 347 13.92 0.11 18.89
N LYS A 348 15.03 0.71 19.35
CA LYS A 348 16.37 0.33 18.92
C LYS A 348 16.50 -1.15 19.14
N VAL A 349 16.48 -1.94 18.07
CA VAL A 349 16.94 -3.33 18.15
C VAL A 349 18.40 -3.24 18.57
N VAL A 350 18.65 -3.51 19.86
CA VAL A 350 20.00 -3.64 20.41
C VAL A 350 20.59 -4.90 19.78
N GLU A 351 21.10 -4.77 18.55
CA GLU A 351 22.11 -5.67 18.03
C GLU A 351 23.35 -5.42 18.89
N LYS A 352 23.59 -6.27 19.89
CA LYS A 352 24.93 -6.41 20.46
C LYS A 352 25.87 -6.60 19.27
N LYS A 353 26.89 -5.73 19.19
CA LYS A 353 28.01 -5.82 18.24
C LYS A 353 28.66 -7.20 18.38
N ALA A 354 28.14 -8.18 17.66
CA ALA A 354 28.86 -9.38 17.27
C ALA A 354 29.42 -9.09 15.87
N ASN A 355 30.71 -9.39 15.69
CA ASN A 355 31.50 -9.09 14.51
C ASN A 355 30.70 -9.29 13.19
N LYS A 356 30.47 -8.16 12.51
CA LYS A 356 29.69 -8.08 11.28
C LYS A 356 30.45 -8.69 10.11
N GLN A 357 30.14 -9.92 9.75
CA GLN A 357 30.29 -10.41 8.37
C GLN A 357 29.13 -11.36 8.02
N ASN A 358 28.00 -10.80 7.58
CA ASN A 358 26.92 -11.58 6.99
C ASN A 358 27.22 -11.86 5.51
N ILE A 359 27.70 -13.09 5.29
CA ILE A 359 27.82 -13.82 4.04
C ILE A 359 26.39 -14.28 3.66
N VAL A 360 25.75 -13.69 2.65
CA VAL A 360 25.16 -14.59 1.64
C VAL A 360 26.39 -15.02 0.85
N GLY A 361 26.48 -16.28 0.46
CA GLY A 361 27.68 -16.85 -0.14
C GLY A 361 27.58 -18.34 -0.15
N PHE A 362 27.97 -18.91 -1.27
CA PHE A 362 28.28 -20.31 -1.42
C PHE A 362 29.03 -20.78 -0.18
N ALA A 363 28.60 -21.91 0.41
CA ALA A 363 29.11 -22.38 1.70
C ALA A 363 30.64 -22.63 1.67
N SER A 364 31.21 -22.70 0.47
CA SER A 364 32.63 -22.65 0.13
C SER A 364 32.83 -22.11 -1.31
N PRO A 365 34.02 -21.61 -1.71
CA PRO A 365 34.38 -21.39 -3.12
C PRO A 365 34.10 -22.59 -4.04
N SER A 366 34.03 -23.81 -3.49
CA SER A 366 33.73 -25.06 -4.20
C SER A 366 32.24 -25.28 -4.55
N ASP A 367 31.31 -24.51 -3.97
CA ASP A 367 29.86 -24.72 -4.18
C ASP A 367 29.25 -23.79 -5.23
N ARG A 368 30.08 -22.94 -5.84
CA ARG A 368 29.68 -22.05 -6.93
C ARG A 368 29.35 -22.88 -8.16
N LYS A 369 28.07 -22.87 -8.55
CA LYS A 369 27.64 -23.49 -9.81
C LYS A 369 27.97 -22.56 -10.97
N GLY A 370 28.48 -23.14 -12.05
CA GLY A 370 28.81 -22.38 -13.24
C GLY A 370 27.56 -21.90 -13.98
N ALA A 371 27.59 -20.65 -14.43
CA ALA A 371 26.59 -20.08 -15.33
C ALA A 371 27.11 -20.23 -16.77
N ARG A 372 26.26 -20.72 -17.67
CA ARG A 372 26.51 -20.64 -19.10
C ARG A 372 25.76 -19.48 -19.74
N PHE A 373 24.56 -19.17 -19.25
CA PHE A 373 23.75 -18.08 -19.80
C PHE A 373 23.56 -16.97 -18.79
N LEU A 374 23.60 -15.73 -19.26
CA LEU A 374 23.13 -14.57 -18.52
C LEU A 374 21.97 -13.91 -19.29
N ARG A 375 20.84 -13.71 -18.62
CA ARG A 375 19.66 -13.04 -19.18
C ARG A 375 19.31 -11.78 -18.40
N ILE A 376 19.12 -10.68 -19.12
CA ILE A 376 18.56 -9.42 -18.62
C ILE A 376 17.14 -9.31 -19.17
N GLU A 377 16.16 -9.10 -18.31
CA GLU A 377 14.75 -9.05 -18.69
C GLU A 377 14.03 -7.91 -17.96
N ILE A 378 13.16 -7.20 -18.67
CA ILE A 378 12.29 -6.17 -18.10
C ILE A 378 10.86 -6.71 -18.06
N PRO A 379 10.28 -6.97 -16.88
CA PRO A 379 8.89 -7.43 -16.79
C PRO A 379 7.90 -6.35 -17.25
N GLY A 380 6.93 -6.75 -18.07
CA GLY A 380 5.84 -5.93 -18.58
C GLY A 380 5.78 -5.87 -20.11
N ASP A 381 4.60 -5.52 -20.62
CA ASP A 381 4.34 -5.36 -22.05
C ASP A 381 4.78 -3.99 -22.57
N ASN A 382 5.10 -3.94 -23.86
CA ASN A 382 5.48 -2.75 -24.61
C ASN A 382 6.63 -1.98 -23.95
N LYS A 383 7.61 -2.71 -23.43
CA LYS A 383 8.84 -2.16 -22.84
C LYS A 383 9.95 -2.15 -23.88
N ILE A 384 10.89 -1.22 -23.70
CA ILE A 384 12.09 -1.13 -24.53
C ILE A 384 13.28 -1.46 -23.63
N LEU A 385 14.02 -2.50 -23.98
CA LEU A 385 15.29 -2.87 -23.34
C LEU A 385 16.43 -2.34 -24.21
N THR A 386 17.27 -1.50 -23.61
CA THR A 386 18.50 -0.97 -24.23
C THR A 386 19.67 -1.20 -23.30
N LEU A 387 20.75 -1.76 -23.82
CA LEU A 387 22.01 -1.99 -23.11
C LEU A 387 23.14 -1.43 -23.95
N ASN A 388 24.14 -0.85 -23.28
CA ASN A 388 25.33 -0.33 -23.95
C ASN A 388 26.48 -1.32 -23.85
N GLU A 389 26.63 -1.98 -22.71
CA GLU A 389 27.62 -3.03 -22.50
C GLU A 389 27.19 -3.85 -21.28
N VAL A 390 27.41 -5.15 -21.33
CA VAL A 390 27.24 -6.07 -20.21
C VAL A 390 28.56 -6.80 -20.00
N GLU A 391 29.25 -6.47 -18.91
CA GLU A 391 30.47 -7.15 -18.53
C GLU A 391 30.16 -8.27 -17.55
N ILE A 392 30.68 -9.48 -17.81
CA ILE A 392 30.51 -10.64 -16.95
C ILE A 392 31.90 -11.06 -16.50
N ILE A 393 32.27 -10.75 -15.26
CA ILE A 393 33.60 -11.02 -14.73
C ILE A 393 33.62 -12.40 -14.07
N SER A 394 34.56 -13.26 -14.47
CA SER A 394 34.87 -14.55 -13.84
C SER A 394 36.39 -14.68 -13.71
N GLY A 395 36.90 -14.85 -12.48
CA GLY A 395 38.34 -14.95 -12.23
C GLY A 395 39.12 -13.69 -12.65
N GLY A 396 38.48 -12.52 -12.57
CA GLY A 396 39.07 -11.23 -12.96
C GLY A 396 39.05 -10.92 -14.47
N LYS A 397 38.52 -11.81 -15.32
CA LYS A 397 38.39 -11.60 -16.77
C LYS A 397 36.94 -11.39 -17.17
N ASN A 398 36.67 -10.46 -18.10
CA ASN A 398 35.35 -10.31 -18.71
C ASN A 398 35.13 -11.42 -19.74
N VAL A 399 34.28 -12.39 -19.42
CA VAL A 399 33.99 -13.56 -20.26
C VAL A 399 32.82 -13.34 -21.22
N ALA A 400 32.13 -12.19 -21.15
CA ALA A 400 30.97 -11.92 -21.99
C ALA A 400 31.32 -11.74 -23.48
N ARG A 401 32.51 -11.21 -23.78
CA ARG A 401 32.95 -10.83 -25.15
C ARG A 401 33.13 -12.00 -26.10
N GLU A 402 33.37 -13.19 -25.56
CA GLU A 402 33.51 -14.43 -26.35
C GLU A 402 32.15 -15.13 -26.52
N GLY A 403 31.10 -14.62 -25.87
CA GLY A 403 29.77 -15.20 -25.90
C GLY A 403 28.98 -14.82 -27.15
N LYS A 404 27.85 -15.52 -27.34
CA LYS A 404 26.88 -15.23 -28.40
C LYS A 404 25.64 -14.58 -27.80
N ALA A 405 25.43 -13.30 -28.12
CA ALA A 405 24.30 -12.54 -27.63
C ALA A 405 23.05 -12.73 -28.52
N THR A 406 21.89 -12.75 -27.90
CA THR A 406 20.56 -12.78 -28.54
C THR A 406 19.61 -11.88 -27.76
N GLN A 407 18.51 -11.45 -28.38
CA GLN A 407 17.48 -10.66 -27.71
C GLN A 407 16.10 -10.96 -28.28
N SER A 408 15.06 -10.60 -27.53
CA SER A 408 13.68 -10.94 -27.87
C SER A 408 13.17 -10.34 -29.19
N SER A 409 13.75 -9.22 -29.63
CA SER A 409 13.42 -8.51 -30.87
C SER A 409 14.51 -7.48 -31.18
N VAL A 410 14.64 -7.04 -32.43
CA VAL A 410 15.58 -5.97 -32.82
C VAL A 410 14.79 -4.74 -33.25
N GLY A 411 14.92 -3.65 -32.49
CA GLY A 411 14.39 -2.33 -32.82
C GLY A 411 15.51 -1.38 -33.22
N SER A 412 15.23 -0.43 -34.10
CA SER A 412 16.13 0.69 -34.44
C SER A 412 17.58 0.30 -34.81
N GLY A 413 17.81 -0.91 -35.34
CA GLY A 413 19.14 -1.41 -35.69
C GLY A 413 20.06 -1.74 -34.51
N GLY A 414 19.54 -1.79 -33.28
CA GLY A 414 20.29 -2.13 -32.06
C GLY A 414 20.40 -3.64 -31.87
N VAL A 415 21.30 -4.27 -32.62
CA VAL A 415 21.54 -5.73 -32.59
C VAL A 415 22.11 -6.19 -31.23
N PRO A 416 21.86 -7.44 -30.78
CA PRO A 416 22.23 -7.90 -29.44
C PRO A 416 23.74 -7.95 -29.19
N GLU A 417 24.57 -8.15 -30.21
CA GLU A 417 26.03 -8.28 -30.11
C GLU A 417 26.69 -7.01 -29.55
N ARG A 418 26.05 -5.85 -29.74
CA ARG A 418 26.50 -4.58 -29.17
C ARG A 418 26.55 -4.59 -27.65
N GLY A 419 25.77 -5.44 -27.00
CA GLY A 419 25.79 -5.58 -25.54
C GLY A 419 27.07 -6.21 -24.99
N ILE A 420 27.97 -6.72 -25.84
CA ILE A 420 29.24 -7.37 -25.44
C ILE A 420 30.41 -6.98 -26.34
N ASP A 421 30.29 -5.92 -27.16
CA ASP A 421 31.31 -5.50 -28.12
C ASP A 421 32.44 -4.66 -27.48
N GLY A 422 32.28 -4.27 -26.22
CA GLY A 422 33.23 -3.45 -25.48
C GLY A 422 33.02 -1.94 -25.61
N ASN A 423 32.04 -1.48 -26.39
CA ASN A 423 31.73 -0.09 -26.61
C ASN A 423 30.80 0.46 -25.52
N LYS A 424 31.40 0.98 -24.45
CA LYS A 424 30.68 1.57 -23.32
C LYS A 424 30.15 2.98 -23.57
N ASN A 425 30.18 3.50 -24.80
CA ASN A 425 29.74 4.86 -25.10
C ASN A 425 28.24 5.00 -24.75
N PRO A 426 27.86 5.93 -23.86
CA PRO A 426 26.48 6.06 -23.41
C PRO A 426 25.54 6.67 -24.48
N ASP A 427 26.09 7.32 -25.51
CA ASP A 427 25.35 8.06 -26.54
C ASP A 427 24.92 7.16 -27.71
N TRP A 428 23.63 7.22 -28.08
CA TRP A 428 23.05 6.41 -29.18
C TRP A 428 23.77 6.58 -30.52
N GLY A 429 24.21 7.80 -30.83
CA GLY A 429 24.98 8.09 -32.05
C GLY A 429 26.36 7.40 -32.10
N GLY A 430 26.85 6.90 -30.97
CA GLY A 430 28.09 6.12 -30.88
C GLY A 430 27.95 4.67 -31.36
N GLY A 431 26.74 4.22 -31.72
CA GLY A 431 26.50 2.95 -32.41
C GLY A 431 26.74 1.67 -31.58
N GLY A 432 26.90 1.78 -30.26
CA GLY A 432 27.26 0.67 -29.37
C GLY A 432 26.11 0.09 -28.56
N GLN A 433 24.84 0.40 -28.86
CA GLN A 433 23.72 -0.03 -28.03
C GLN A 433 22.83 -1.08 -28.68
N THR A 434 22.40 -2.03 -27.86
CA THR A 434 21.28 -2.94 -28.15
C THR A 434 19.96 -2.18 -28.03
N HIS A 435 18.92 -2.66 -28.71
CA HIS A 435 17.58 -2.10 -28.62
C HIS A 435 16.53 -3.13 -29.02
N THR A 436 15.62 -3.47 -28.10
CA THR A 436 14.45 -4.31 -28.43
C THR A 436 13.32 -3.46 -29.02
N ASP A 437 12.39 -4.08 -29.73
CA ASP A 437 11.18 -3.39 -30.17
C ASP A 437 10.28 -3.07 -28.96
N GLY A 438 9.68 -1.88 -28.99
CA GLY A 438 8.81 -1.37 -27.94
C GLY A 438 7.33 -1.64 -28.15
N PHE A 439 6.91 -2.06 -29.36
CA PHE A 439 5.51 -2.28 -29.69
C PHE A 439 5.21 -3.76 -29.92
N GLY A 440 4.25 -4.32 -29.19
CA GLY A 440 3.87 -5.74 -29.28
C GLY A 440 4.83 -6.70 -28.58
N SER A 441 5.84 -6.21 -27.84
CA SER A 441 6.77 -7.04 -27.08
C SER A 441 6.26 -7.31 -25.66
N THR A 442 6.33 -8.57 -25.23
CA THR A 442 6.05 -8.98 -23.84
C THR A 442 7.34 -9.37 -23.16
N ASN A 443 7.62 -8.79 -22.00
CA ASN A 443 8.81 -9.06 -21.18
C ASN A 443 10.11 -9.06 -22.02
N PRO A 444 10.48 -7.94 -22.68
CA PRO A 444 11.67 -7.90 -23.53
C PRO A 444 12.92 -8.33 -22.75
N TRP A 445 13.77 -9.08 -23.43
CA TRP A 445 14.95 -9.69 -22.84
C TRP A 445 16.15 -9.63 -23.79
N TRP A 446 17.34 -9.61 -23.19
CA TRP A 446 18.63 -9.79 -23.84
C TRP A 446 19.38 -10.90 -23.10
N GLU A 447 19.98 -11.85 -23.81
CA GLU A 447 20.66 -13.01 -23.24
C GLU A 447 21.98 -13.27 -23.96
N VAL A 448 23.02 -13.63 -23.22
CA VAL A 448 24.30 -14.10 -23.77
C VAL A 448 24.56 -15.54 -23.36
N ASP A 449 24.89 -16.39 -24.34
CA ASP A 449 25.47 -17.73 -24.14
C ASP A 449 27.00 -17.60 -24.10
N LEU A 450 27.61 -17.93 -22.96
CA LEU A 450 29.05 -17.89 -22.75
C LEU A 450 29.80 -19.09 -23.38
N GLY A 451 29.08 -20.02 -24.01
CA GLY A 451 29.62 -21.22 -24.67
C GLY A 451 29.98 -22.35 -23.70
N LYS A 452 30.36 -22.02 -22.46
CA LYS A 452 30.61 -22.97 -21.36
C LYS A 452 30.26 -22.34 -20.01
N GLU A 453 30.30 -23.14 -18.96
CA GLU A 453 30.00 -22.69 -17.61
C GLU A 453 31.16 -21.90 -16.97
N PHE A 454 30.84 -20.73 -16.43
CA PHE A 454 31.75 -19.85 -15.71
C PHE A 454 31.24 -19.53 -14.31
N ILE A 455 32.17 -19.37 -13.37
CA ILE A 455 31.87 -18.91 -12.02
C ILE A 455 31.80 -17.38 -12.03
N VAL A 456 30.60 -16.83 -12.22
CA VAL A 456 30.40 -15.39 -12.43
C VAL A 456 30.59 -14.59 -11.14
N ASP A 457 31.69 -13.86 -11.00
CA ASP A 457 32.01 -12.97 -9.87
C ASP A 457 31.22 -11.67 -9.88
N THR A 458 30.99 -11.10 -11.06
CA THR A 458 30.35 -9.78 -11.21
C THR A 458 29.64 -9.69 -12.54
N VAL A 459 28.50 -9.00 -12.56
CA VAL A 459 27.84 -8.55 -13.78
C VAL A 459 27.76 -7.03 -13.71
N GLU A 460 28.25 -6.32 -14.72
CA GLU A 460 28.15 -4.87 -14.80
C GLU A 460 27.38 -4.45 -16.05
N VAL A 461 26.25 -3.79 -15.83
CA VAL A 461 25.34 -3.33 -16.89
C VAL A 461 25.55 -1.84 -17.10
N TRP A 462 25.92 -1.48 -18.32
CA TRP A 462 26.04 -0.10 -18.80
C TRP A 462 24.80 0.27 -19.60
N ASN A 463 24.23 1.43 -19.31
CA ASN A 463 22.94 1.85 -19.82
C ASN A 463 23.05 3.06 -20.76
N ARG A 464 21.99 3.32 -21.51
CA ARG A 464 21.92 4.43 -22.45
C ARG A 464 21.68 5.76 -21.72
N LYS A 465 22.42 6.80 -22.11
CA LYS A 465 22.24 8.15 -21.59
C LYS A 465 20.82 8.66 -21.82
N ASP A 466 20.29 9.39 -20.83
CA ASP A 466 18.98 10.05 -20.85
C ASP A 466 17.76 9.11 -20.87
N PHE A 467 17.99 7.80 -20.93
CA PHE A 467 16.96 6.76 -20.99
C PHE A 467 17.17 5.65 -19.95
N GLU A 468 17.94 5.91 -18.89
CA GLU A 468 18.35 4.89 -17.93
C GLU A 468 17.15 4.20 -17.28
N LYS A 469 16.10 4.98 -17.01
CA LYS A 469 14.82 4.53 -16.44
C LYS A 469 14.04 3.54 -17.31
N ARG A 470 14.41 3.35 -18.59
CA ARG A 470 13.81 2.27 -19.41
C ARG A 470 14.07 0.90 -18.81
N LEU A 471 15.21 0.72 -18.15
CA LEU A 471 15.53 -0.51 -17.42
C LEU A 471 14.84 -0.58 -16.05
N ASP A 472 14.00 0.37 -15.62
CA ASP A 472 13.37 0.29 -14.30
C ASP A 472 12.56 -1.00 -14.10
N GLY A 473 12.96 -1.77 -13.08
CA GLY A 473 12.35 -3.04 -12.74
C GLY A 473 13.01 -4.26 -13.41
N PHE A 474 14.11 -4.09 -14.13
CA PHE A 474 14.81 -5.20 -14.79
C PHE A 474 15.35 -6.23 -13.80
N THR A 475 15.57 -7.45 -14.29
CA THR A 475 16.19 -8.54 -13.54
C THR A 475 17.38 -9.12 -14.30
N VAL A 476 18.41 -9.55 -13.57
CA VAL A 476 19.54 -10.34 -14.07
C VAL A 476 19.36 -11.78 -13.64
N GLN A 477 19.42 -12.72 -14.57
CA GLN A 477 19.30 -14.15 -14.34
C GLN A 477 20.58 -14.84 -14.81
N LEU A 478 21.08 -15.79 -14.02
CA LEU A 478 22.12 -16.73 -14.45
C LEU A 478 21.51 -18.12 -14.56
N LEU A 479 21.84 -18.83 -15.63
CA LEU A 479 21.36 -20.18 -15.93
C LEU A 479 22.56 -21.10 -16.18
N ASP A 480 22.48 -22.35 -15.73
CA ASP A 480 23.47 -23.39 -16.04
C ASP A 480 23.32 -23.92 -17.48
N SER A 481 24.13 -24.90 -17.87
CA SER A 481 24.08 -25.49 -19.24
C SER A 481 22.73 -26.13 -19.59
N ASN A 482 21.95 -26.55 -18.58
CA ASN A 482 20.61 -27.11 -18.76
C ASN A 482 19.52 -26.03 -18.74
N ARG A 483 19.91 -24.76 -18.80
CA ARG A 483 19.04 -23.58 -18.64
C ARG A 483 18.29 -23.56 -17.31
N LYS A 484 18.78 -24.24 -16.29
CA LYS A 484 18.20 -24.16 -14.94
C LYS A 484 18.70 -22.87 -14.29
N GLN A 485 17.76 -22.10 -13.73
CA GLN A 485 18.08 -20.85 -13.04
C GLN A 485 18.89 -21.14 -11.77
N ILE A 486 20.13 -20.66 -11.76
CA ILE A 486 21.01 -20.71 -10.58
C ILE A 486 20.97 -19.41 -9.79
N TYR A 487 20.59 -18.30 -10.43
CA TYR A 487 20.43 -17.00 -9.79
C TYR A 487 19.41 -16.13 -10.54
N LYS A 488 18.66 -15.32 -9.80
CA LYS A 488 17.83 -14.24 -10.32
C LYS A 488 17.84 -13.07 -9.36
N SER A 489 18.16 -11.88 -9.83
CA SER A 489 18.07 -10.66 -9.04
C SER A 489 16.60 -10.29 -8.80
N GLY A 490 16.35 -9.51 -7.74
CA GLY A 490 15.09 -8.77 -7.62
C GLY A 490 14.95 -7.71 -8.71
N LYS A 491 13.78 -7.05 -8.73
CA LYS A 491 13.54 -5.88 -9.60
C LYS A 491 14.56 -4.80 -9.27
N THR A 492 15.35 -4.42 -10.26
CA THR A 492 16.45 -3.47 -10.12
C THR A 492 16.08 -2.18 -10.84
N ARG A 493 16.38 -1.02 -10.24
CA ARG A 493 16.15 0.26 -10.91
C ARG A 493 17.17 0.47 -12.03
N GLY A 494 16.77 1.18 -13.07
CA GLY A 494 17.69 1.69 -14.06
C GLY A 494 18.62 2.74 -13.47
N ALA A 495 19.89 2.68 -13.87
CA ALA A 495 20.90 3.71 -13.59
C ALA A 495 21.89 3.76 -14.76
N GLN A 496 22.82 4.71 -14.74
CA GLN A 496 23.87 4.82 -15.77
C GLN A 496 24.72 3.55 -15.83
N ARG A 497 25.13 3.05 -14.66
CA ARG A 497 25.79 1.76 -14.48
C ARG A 497 25.23 1.05 -13.26
N VAL A 498 24.98 -0.25 -13.42
CA VAL A 498 24.52 -1.12 -12.34
C VAL A 498 25.47 -2.31 -12.24
N LYS A 499 26.18 -2.43 -11.12
CA LYS A 499 27.14 -3.49 -10.88
C LYS A 499 26.59 -4.48 -9.85
N PHE A 500 26.36 -5.71 -10.28
CA PHE A 500 26.02 -6.85 -9.43
C PHE A 500 27.31 -7.58 -9.06
N SER A 501 27.74 -7.50 -7.81
CA SER A 501 28.81 -8.36 -7.29
C SER A 501 28.19 -9.65 -6.77
N LEU A 502 28.57 -10.81 -7.31
CA LEU A 502 27.92 -12.12 -7.10
C LEU A 502 28.81 -13.17 -6.42
N LYS A 503 29.89 -12.74 -5.75
CA LYS A 503 30.89 -13.62 -5.12
C LYS A 503 30.32 -14.42 -3.95
N PHE A 504 30.01 -13.71 -2.88
CA PHE A 504 29.36 -14.24 -1.71
C PHE A 504 27.89 -13.83 -1.77
N ARG A 505 27.60 -12.54 -1.58
CA ARG A 505 26.23 -12.00 -1.64
C ARG A 505 26.07 -11.11 -2.84
N THR A 506 24.84 -11.01 -3.37
CA THR A 506 24.52 -9.98 -4.35
C THR A 506 24.62 -8.61 -3.68
N VAL A 507 25.60 -7.82 -4.09
CA VAL A 507 25.65 -6.38 -3.83
C VAL A 507 25.37 -5.69 -5.15
N ILE A 508 24.42 -4.74 -5.14
CA ILE A 508 24.11 -3.92 -6.31
C ILE A 508 24.65 -2.52 -6.05
N ASP A 509 25.71 -2.16 -6.77
CA ASP A 509 26.26 -0.80 -6.75
C ASP A 509 25.72 -0.02 -7.94
N TYR A 510 25.25 1.19 -7.68
CA TYR A 510 24.85 2.12 -8.72
C TYR A 510 25.96 3.15 -8.92
N LYS A 511 26.36 3.35 -10.18
CA LYS A 511 27.50 4.20 -10.54
C LYS A 511 27.15 5.14 -11.68
N LEU A 512 27.81 6.29 -11.68
CA LEU A 512 27.86 7.17 -12.85
C LEU A 512 28.72 6.54 -13.94
N TYR A 513 28.58 6.95 -15.20
CA TYR A 513 29.42 6.49 -16.31
C TYR A 513 30.93 6.56 -16.00
N SER A 514 31.35 7.59 -15.26
CA SER A 514 32.73 7.79 -14.79
C SER A 514 33.25 6.73 -13.80
N GLY A 515 32.37 5.88 -13.25
CA GLY A 515 32.70 4.85 -12.28
C GLY A 515 32.63 5.30 -10.82
N LYS A 516 32.40 6.59 -10.58
CA LYS A 516 32.06 7.12 -9.26
C LYS A 516 30.71 6.55 -8.80
N ALA A 517 30.56 6.36 -7.49
CA ALA A 517 29.27 6.01 -6.90
C ALA A 517 28.21 7.04 -7.34
N GLU A 518 27.03 6.55 -7.71
CA GLU A 518 25.90 7.44 -7.97
C GLU A 518 25.54 8.12 -6.63
N PRO A 519 25.53 9.47 -6.57
CA PRO A 519 25.17 10.17 -5.35
C PRO A 519 23.76 9.74 -4.94
N GLU A 520 23.57 9.46 -3.64
CA GLU A 520 22.24 9.13 -3.11
C GLU A 520 21.25 10.21 -3.55
N THR A 521 20.30 9.82 -4.39
CA THR A 521 19.17 10.68 -4.70
C THR A 521 18.40 10.85 -3.41
N ALA A 522 18.45 12.07 -2.84
CA ALA A 522 17.69 12.42 -1.65
C ALA A 522 16.26 11.89 -1.79
N ASN A 523 15.90 10.94 -0.93
CA ASN A 523 14.54 10.48 -0.75
C ASN A 523 13.67 11.72 -0.50
N THR A 524 12.86 12.11 -1.49
CA THR A 524 12.01 13.32 -1.41
C THR A 524 10.67 13.04 -0.75
N ALA A 525 10.53 11.97 0.03
CA ALA A 525 9.44 11.89 0.99
C ALA A 525 9.57 13.13 1.91
N PRO A 526 8.55 14.00 1.99
CA PRO A 526 8.64 15.21 2.79
C PRO A 526 8.87 14.83 4.24
N VAL A 527 9.84 15.48 4.89
CA VAL A 527 9.91 15.51 6.34
C VAL A 527 8.67 16.28 6.80
N LEU A 528 7.64 15.54 7.20
CA LEU A 528 6.41 16.12 7.71
C LEU A 528 6.67 16.63 9.13
N ALA A 529 6.34 17.89 9.38
CA ALA A 529 6.36 18.45 10.72
C ALA A 529 5.28 17.77 11.58
N THR A 530 5.61 17.44 12.82
CA THR A 530 4.65 16.97 13.80
C THR A 530 3.72 18.12 14.20
N VAL A 531 2.44 18.02 13.82
CA VAL A 531 1.42 18.99 14.23
C VAL A 531 0.94 18.61 15.64
N PRO A 532 1.03 19.49 16.63
CA PRO A 532 0.53 19.21 17.97
C PRO A 532 -0.95 18.82 17.95
N GLU A 533 -1.32 17.84 18.78
CA GLU A 533 -2.71 17.44 18.93
C GLU A 533 -3.57 18.63 19.37
N GLY A 534 -4.71 18.82 18.70
CA GLY A 534 -5.60 19.94 18.99
C GLY A 534 -5.08 21.33 18.59
N TYR A 535 -4.02 21.45 17.78
CA TYR A 535 -3.56 22.75 17.27
C TYR A 535 -4.66 23.51 16.53
N LYS A 536 -4.82 24.81 16.84
CA LYS A 536 -5.82 25.70 16.24
C LYS A 536 -5.20 27.04 15.86
N ASP A 537 -5.76 27.66 14.84
CA ASP A 537 -5.37 28.99 14.40
C ASP A 537 -5.92 30.05 15.38
N LYS A 538 -5.25 31.19 15.46
CA LYS A 538 -5.80 32.37 16.14
C LYS A 538 -6.93 32.94 15.28
N LEU A 539 -8.14 32.93 15.83
CA LEU A 539 -9.35 33.48 15.19
C LEU A 539 -9.79 34.80 15.84
N PRO A 540 -10.40 35.74 15.09
CA PRO A 540 -10.65 35.69 13.65
C PRO A 540 -9.35 35.77 12.84
N PHE A 541 -9.37 35.20 11.63
CA PHE A 541 -8.23 35.28 10.72
C PHE A 541 -7.85 36.74 10.45
N ALA A 542 -6.54 37.02 10.40
CA ALA A 542 -5.99 38.30 9.98
C ALA A 542 -4.73 38.08 9.15
N PHE A 543 -4.55 38.94 8.13
CA PHE A 543 -3.30 39.02 7.38
C PHE A 543 -2.18 39.58 8.26
N GLN A 544 -0.96 39.08 8.01
CA GLN A 544 0.27 39.59 8.58
C GLN A 544 1.15 40.15 7.46
N LYS A 545 1.96 41.16 7.81
CA LYS A 545 2.87 41.80 6.85
C LYS A 545 3.82 40.77 6.25
N GLY A 546 3.83 40.68 4.93
CA GLY A 546 4.68 39.77 4.17
C GLY A 546 4.08 38.38 3.91
N ASP A 547 2.82 38.14 4.27
CA ASP A 547 2.20 36.82 4.04
C ASP A 547 2.24 36.42 2.57
N THR A 548 2.61 35.16 2.34
CA THR A 548 2.34 34.47 1.08
C THR A 548 1.09 33.60 1.21
N VAL A 549 0.06 33.96 0.45
CA VAL A 549 -1.23 33.27 0.37
C VAL A 549 -1.22 32.29 -0.79
N ALA A 550 -1.29 30.99 -0.51
CA ALA A 550 -1.54 29.97 -1.50
C ALA A 550 -3.05 29.71 -1.62
N ILE A 551 -3.58 29.68 -2.84
CA ILE A 551 -5.01 29.42 -3.11
C ILE A 551 -5.14 28.02 -3.70
N LEU A 552 -5.91 27.17 -3.02
CA LEU A 552 -6.22 25.79 -3.39
C LEU A 552 -7.73 25.63 -3.55
N GLY A 553 -8.15 24.81 -4.49
CA GLY A 553 -9.57 24.61 -4.74
C GLY A 553 -9.87 24.12 -6.14
N ASN A 554 -11.15 23.96 -6.40
CA ASN A 554 -11.69 23.52 -7.69
C ASN A 554 -11.93 24.71 -8.65
N GLY A 555 -12.91 24.56 -9.56
CA GLY A 555 -13.23 25.56 -10.59
C GLY A 555 -13.52 26.97 -10.05
N LEU A 556 -14.04 27.12 -8.82
CA LEU A 556 -14.25 28.44 -8.24
C LEU A 556 -12.93 29.18 -8.02
N ALA A 557 -11.98 28.54 -7.32
CA ALA A 557 -10.66 29.10 -7.06
C ALA A 557 -9.86 29.26 -8.35
N ASP A 558 -9.95 28.28 -9.26
CA ASP A 558 -9.24 28.29 -10.53
C ASP A 558 -9.61 29.53 -11.34
N ARG A 559 -10.91 29.82 -11.49
CA ARG A 559 -11.40 30.97 -12.26
C ARG A 559 -11.00 32.33 -11.70
N MET A 560 -10.73 32.45 -10.40
CA MET A 560 -10.23 33.70 -9.82
C MET A 560 -8.88 34.13 -10.40
N GLN A 561 -8.09 33.21 -10.95
CA GLN A 561 -6.86 33.56 -11.66
C GLN A 561 -7.15 34.34 -12.95
N HIS A 562 -8.26 34.02 -13.61
CA HIS A 562 -8.62 34.52 -14.93
C HIS A 562 -9.39 35.82 -14.86
N ASP A 563 -10.16 36.08 -13.81
CA ASP A 563 -10.88 37.36 -13.62
C ASP A 563 -10.12 38.36 -12.73
N ALA A 564 -9.20 37.88 -11.87
CA ALA A 564 -8.31 38.66 -11.00
C ALA A 564 -8.99 39.56 -9.93
N TRP A 565 -10.32 39.61 -9.86
CA TRP A 565 -11.04 40.52 -8.97
C TRP A 565 -10.77 40.29 -7.48
N MET A 566 -10.73 39.04 -7.01
CA MET A 566 -10.51 38.75 -5.57
C MET A 566 -9.19 39.36 -5.09
N GLU A 567 -8.09 39.09 -5.79
CA GLU A 567 -6.79 39.63 -5.42
C GLU A 567 -6.76 41.15 -5.62
N THR A 568 -7.46 41.70 -6.62
CA THR A 568 -7.51 43.14 -6.87
C THR A 568 -8.12 43.88 -5.68
N VAL A 569 -9.28 43.42 -5.21
CA VAL A 569 -9.98 44.04 -4.08
C VAL A 569 -9.15 43.88 -2.80
N LEU A 570 -8.60 42.68 -2.54
CA LEU A 570 -7.74 42.45 -1.38
C LEU A 570 -6.47 43.31 -1.41
N GLN A 571 -5.76 43.40 -2.54
CA GLN A 571 -4.55 44.22 -2.66
C GLN A 571 -4.85 45.72 -2.47
N SER A 572 -6.00 46.20 -2.94
CA SER A 572 -6.41 47.59 -2.70
C SER A 572 -6.58 47.91 -1.20
N ALA A 573 -7.01 46.91 -0.42
CA ALA A 573 -7.25 47.01 1.01
C ALA A 573 -5.99 46.81 1.87
N LEU A 574 -5.06 46.00 1.38
CA LEU A 574 -3.88 45.52 2.11
C LEU A 574 -2.62 46.36 1.78
N LYS A 575 -2.81 47.61 1.35
CA LYS A 575 -1.73 48.54 1.00
C LYS A 575 -0.69 48.61 2.14
N GLY A 576 0.58 48.44 1.80
CA GLY A 576 1.71 48.48 2.74
C GLY A 576 1.96 47.19 3.52
N GLN A 577 1.11 46.16 3.36
CA GLN A 577 1.31 44.86 4.01
C GLN A 577 2.17 43.89 3.19
N ASN A 578 2.47 44.19 1.92
CA ASN A 578 3.33 43.36 1.05
C ASN A 578 2.85 41.89 0.92
N ILE A 579 1.54 41.69 0.79
CA ILE A 579 0.93 40.35 0.67
C ILE A 579 1.11 39.81 -0.75
N SER A 580 1.54 38.55 -0.85
CA SER A 580 1.72 37.85 -2.12
C SER A 580 0.67 36.75 -2.29
N PHE A 581 0.03 36.66 -3.45
CA PHE A 581 -0.91 35.58 -3.77
C PHE A 581 -0.35 34.65 -4.84
N ARG A 582 -0.50 33.34 -4.63
CA ARG A 582 -0.15 32.27 -5.57
C ARG A 582 -1.34 31.32 -5.72
N ASN A 583 -2.01 31.43 -6.86
CA ASN A 583 -3.10 30.52 -7.19
C ASN A 583 -2.53 29.18 -7.67
N MET A 584 -2.92 28.11 -6.98
CA MET A 584 -2.46 26.74 -7.21
C MET A 584 -3.63 25.79 -7.46
N SER A 585 -4.84 26.30 -7.66
CA SER A 585 -6.02 25.50 -8.01
C SER A 585 -5.96 24.98 -9.44
N LEU A 586 -6.73 23.92 -9.70
CA LEU A 586 -7.19 23.52 -11.02
C LEU A 586 -8.65 23.08 -10.95
N SER A 587 -9.40 23.35 -12.01
CA SER A 587 -10.73 22.79 -12.21
C SER A 587 -10.70 21.27 -12.08
N GLY A 588 -11.66 20.72 -11.32
CA GLY A 588 -11.74 19.27 -11.03
C GLY A 588 -11.04 18.82 -9.74
N ASP A 589 -10.28 19.68 -9.06
CA ASP A 589 -9.67 19.33 -7.78
C ASP A 589 -10.72 18.97 -6.71
N ARG A 590 -10.33 18.04 -5.83
CA ARG A 590 -11.02 17.67 -4.59
C ARG A 590 -10.02 17.69 -3.42
N PRO A 591 -10.44 17.78 -2.13
CA PRO A 591 -9.53 17.77 -0.99
C PRO A 591 -8.55 16.58 -0.94
N ASN A 592 -8.89 15.46 -1.57
CA ASN A 592 -8.09 14.24 -1.59
C ASN A 592 -7.62 13.80 -3.00
N LYS A 593 -7.91 14.56 -4.05
CA LYS A 593 -7.60 14.15 -5.43
C LYS A 593 -7.25 15.33 -6.32
N TYR A 594 -6.07 15.27 -6.94
CA TYR A 594 -5.52 16.29 -7.82
C TYR A 594 -5.11 15.64 -9.15
N PRO A 595 -6.02 15.52 -10.13
CA PRO A 595 -5.67 14.96 -11.43
C PRO A 595 -4.66 15.87 -12.13
N ARG A 596 -3.45 15.36 -12.40
CA ARG A 596 -2.35 16.11 -13.04
C ARG A 596 -1.63 15.26 -14.07
N SER A 597 -1.09 15.91 -15.10
CA SER A 597 -0.13 15.30 -16.01
C SER A 597 1.12 14.83 -15.26
N LYS A 598 1.77 13.78 -15.80
CA LYS A 598 3.04 13.28 -15.26
C LYS A 598 4.09 14.40 -15.26
N GLY A 599 4.84 14.54 -14.17
CA GLY A 599 5.88 15.58 -14.02
C GLY A 599 5.41 16.84 -13.27
N PHE A 600 4.13 16.95 -12.90
CA PHE A 600 3.67 18.03 -12.04
C PHE A 600 4.30 17.94 -10.65
N ILE A 601 4.83 19.05 -10.14
CA ILE A 601 5.42 19.14 -8.80
C ILE A 601 4.32 18.79 -7.77
N PRO A 602 4.56 17.83 -6.83
CA PRO A 602 3.61 17.47 -5.78
C PRO A 602 3.18 18.66 -4.91
N MET A 603 1.95 18.64 -4.40
CA MET A 603 1.33 19.75 -3.66
C MET A 603 2.20 20.24 -2.49
N ASP A 604 2.76 19.33 -1.70
CA ASP A 604 3.63 19.61 -0.56
C ASP A 604 4.87 20.40 -0.99
N LYS A 605 5.56 19.92 -2.03
CA LYS A 605 6.74 20.59 -2.60
C LYS A 605 6.40 21.93 -3.20
N TYR A 606 5.23 22.04 -3.83
CA TYR A 606 4.77 23.27 -4.43
C TYR A 606 4.46 24.33 -3.37
N LEU A 607 3.78 23.94 -2.29
CA LEU A 607 3.52 24.82 -1.14
C LEU A 607 4.81 25.28 -0.47
N GLN A 608 5.79 24.37 -0.33
CA GLN A 608 7.11 24.69 0.20
C GLN A 608 7.89 25.64 -0.72
N HIS A 609 7.80 25.44 -2.04
CA HIS A 609 8.42 26.32 -3.03
C HIS A 609 7.90 27.75 -2.94
N VAL A 610 6.57 27.93 -2.81
CA VAL A 610 5.98 29.27 -2.63
C VAL A 610 6.08 29.78 -1.20
N LYS A 611 6.55 28.97 -0.25
CA LYS A 611 6.69 29.32 1.16
C LYS A 611 5.40 29.86 1.76
N ALA A 612 4.29 29.14 1.57
CA ALA A 612 2.97 29.61 2.00
C ALA A 612 2.88 29.84 3.52
N ASP A 613 2.42 31.03 3.91
CA ASP A 613 2.08 31.40 5.29
C ASP A 613 0.58 31.27 5.57
N VAL A 614 -0.22 31.46 4.52
CA VAL A 614 -1.67 31.38 4.54
C VAL A 614 -2.15 30.48 3.41
N ILE A 615 -3.16 29.65 3.67
CA ILE A 615 -3.79 28.82 2.64
C ILE A 615 -5.29 29.11 2.59
N PHE A 616 -5.76 29.54 1.42
CA PHE A 616 -7.18 29.64 1.10
C PHE A 616 -7.62 28.36 0.40
N ALA A 617 -8.60 27.66 0.98
CA ALA A 617 -9.10 26.40 0.43
C ALA A 617 -10.59 26.52 0.06
N MET A 618 -10.90 26.30 -1.22
CA MET A 618 -12.24 26.44 -1.78
C MET A 618 -12.70 25.12 -2.41
N PHE A 619 -13.40 24.30 -1.63
CA PHE A 619 -13.94 22.99 -2.04
C PHE A 619 -15.42 22.87 -1.65
N GLY A 620 -16.09 21.83 -2.14
CA GLY A 620 -17.48 21.50 -1.82
C GLY A 620 -18.39 21.48 -3.05
N PHE A 621 -18.05 22.21 -4.12
CA PHE A 621 -18.88 22.25 -5.33
C PHE A 621 -18.83 20.93 -6.10
N ASN A 622 -17.63 20.44 -6.41
CA ASN A 622 -17.41 19.16 -7.10
C ASN A 622 -17.89 17.96 -6.28
N GLU A 623 -17.80 18.07 -4.96
CA GLU A 623 -18.18 17.03 -4.01
C GLU A 623 -19.70 16.99 -3.82
N SER A 624 -20.39 18.14 -3.98
CA SER A 624 -21.86 18.21 -3.84
C SER A 624 -22.65 17.32 -4.83
N PHE A 625 -22.00 16.89 -5.92
CA PHE A 625 -22.58 15.92 -6.85
C PHE A 625 -22.75 14.53 -6.22
N ASP A 626 -22.03 14.21 -5.15
CA ASP A 626 -22.16 12.94 -4.42
C ASP A 626 -23.44 12.91 -3.52
N GLY A 627 -24.22 14.00 -3.51
CA GLY A 627 -25.48 14.12 -2.79
C GLY A 627 -25.33 14.58 -1.33
N PRO A 628 -26.41 15.07 -0.70
CA PRO A 628 -26.35 15.71 0.61
C PRO A 628 -26.03 14.73 1.74
N ASN A 629 -26.39 13.46 1.57
CA ASN A 629 -26.11 12.39 2.56
C ASN A 629 -24.61 12.10 2.70
N ASN A 630 -23.77 12.53 1.75
CA ASN A 630 -22.32 12.35 1.80
C ASN A 630 -21.56 13.59 2.31
N ALA A 631 -22.26 14.62 2.79
CA ALA A 631 -21.64 15.86 3.27
C ALA A 631 -20.72 15.63 4.49
N GLU A 632 -21.02 14.65 5.35
CA GLU A 632 -20.14 14.30 6.48
C GLU A 632 -18.78 13.74 6.03
N ASN A 633 -18.75 13.00 4.92
CA ASN A 633 -17.49 12.54 4.34
C ASN A 633 -16.66 13.73 3.84
N HIS A 634 -17.29 14.73 3.21
CA HIS A 634 -16.60 15.96 2.80
C HIS A 634 -16.02 16.73 3.99
N LYS A 635 -16.76 16.83 5.10
CA LYS A 635 -16.26 17.40 6.35
C LYS A 635 -14.99 16.69 6.81
N ASN A 636 -15.01 15.36 6.90
CA ASN A 636 -13.85 14.57 7.34
C ASN A 636 -12.65 14.74 6.39
N LEU A 637 -12.88 14.73 5.07
CA LEU A 637 -11.83 14.99 4.08
C LEU A 637 -11.18 16.37 4.25
N LEU A 638 -11.96 17.40 4.61
CA LEU A 638 -11.42 18.73 4.87
C LEU A 638 -10.62 18.80 6.18
N VAL A 639 -11.03 18.08 7.23
CA VAL A 639 -10.26 17.97 8.49
C VAL A 639 -8.90 17.30 8.22
N ASP A 640 -8.90 16.18 7.51
CA ASP A 640 -7.67 15.49 7.10
C ASP A 640 -6.77 16.37 6.22
N PHE A 641 -7.39 17.09 5.27
CA PHE A 641 -6.70 18.02 4.39
C PHE A 641 -6.00 19.14 5.17
N VAL A 642 -6.68 19.75 6.16
CA VAL A 642 -6.09 20.76 7.05
C VAL A 642 -4.90 20.21 7.82
N GLY A 643 -5.05 19.02 8.44
CA GLY A 643 -3.96 18.37 9.16
C GLY A 643 -2.74 18.13 8.26
N LYS A 644 -2.99 17.66 7.03
CA LYS A 644 -1.94 17.41 6.03
C LYS A 644 -1.21 18.69 5.62
N LEU A 645 -1.94 19.76 5.33
CA LEU A 645 -1.33 21.05 4.97
C LEU A 645 -0.45 21.62 6.08
N ARG A 646 -0.88 21.48 7.35
CA ARG A 646 -0.06 21.88 8.50
C ARG A 646 1.23 21.08 8.59
N SER A 647 1.15 19.77 8.36
CA SER A 647 2.33 18.89 8.40
C SER A 647 3.39 19.22 7.34
N TYR A 648 3.05 19.94 6.27
CA TYR A 648 4.03 20.36 5.28
C TYR A 648 4.91 21.53 5.72
N GLN A 649 4.49 22.27 6.75
CA GLN A 649 5.14 23.50 7.25
C GLN A 649 5.75 24.34 6.12
N PRO A 650 4.94 24.87 5.18
CA PRO A 650 5.43 25.30 3.86
C PRO A 650 6.49 26.40 3.88
N ASN A 651 6.38 27.36 4.80
CA ASN A 651 7.38 28.42 4.95
C ASN A 651 8.64 28.00 5.73
N GLY A 652 8.68 26.75 6.24
CA GLY A 652 9.77 26.19 7.04
C GLY A 652 9.90 26.76 8.46
N LYS A 653 8.95 27.58 8.91
CA LYS A 653 9.02 28.32 10.18
C LYS A 653 7.80 28.11 11.07
N SER A 654 6.61 28.09 10.50
CA SER A 654 5.33 28.01 11.22
C SER A 654 4.31 27.19 10.45
N PHE A 655 3.26 26.75 11.15
CA PHE A 655 2.12 26.14 10.49
C PHE A 655 1.35 27.21 9.71
N PRO A 656 0.87 26.89 8.48
CA PRO A 656 0.10 27.84 7.70
C PRO A 656 -1.23 28.13 8.41
N ARG A 657 -1.65 29.40 8.39
CA ARG A 657 -3.01 29.78 8.76
C ARG A 657 -3.95 29.40 7.62
N ILE A 658 -5.04 28.70 7.91
CA ILE A 658 -5.92 28.16 6.89
C ILE A 658 -7.29 28.83 6.97
N VAL A 659 -7.84 29.17 5.80
CA VAL A 659 -9.21 29.66 5.66
C VAL A 659 -9.97 28.72 4.73
N LEU A 660 -11.02 28.10 5.26
CA LEU A 660 -11.94 27.26 4.48
C LEU A 660 -13.12 28.12 4.01
N PHE A 661 -13.30 28.18 2.69
CA PHE A 661 -14.43 28.85 2.07
C PHE A 661 -15.47 27.81 1.68
N SER A 662 -16.75 28.08 1.97
CA SER A 662 -17.83 27.26 1.43
C SER A 662 -17.87 27.33 -0.11
N PRO A 663 -18.53 26.36 -0.79
CA PRO A 663 -18.90 26.59 -2.19
C PRO A 663 -19.86 27.79 -2.31
N ILE A 664 -19.94 28.38 -3.51
CA ILE A 664 -20.99 29.35 -3.86
C ILE A 664 -22.32 28.62 -4.16
N ALA A 665 -23.42 29.36 -4.17
CA ALA A 665 -24.69 28.85 -4.66
C ALA A 665 -24.66 28.62 -6.19
N PHE A 666 -25.66 27.90 -6.68
CA PHE A 666 -25.99 27.75 -8.09
C PHE A 666 -27.06 28.76 -8.47
N GLN A 667 -26.80 29.60 -9.48
CA GLN A 667 -27.78 30.55 -10.00
C GLN A 667 -28.77 29.84 -10.91
N ASN A 668 -30.08 29.98 -10.63
CA ASN A 668 -31.11 29.48 -11.53
C ASN A 668 -31.32 30.46 -12.70
N LEU A 669 -30.74 30.15 -13.86
CA LEU A 669 -30.85 30.98 -15.07
C LEU A 669 -32.20 30.85 -15.80
N LYS A 670 -33.08 29.92 -15.38
CA LYS A 670 -34.38 29.65 -16.01
C LYS A 670 -34.29 29.29 -17.50
N ASP A 671 -33.13 28.85 -17.96
CA ASP A 671 -32.93 28.27 -19.29
C ASP A 671 -33.25 26.77 -19.25
N ARG A 672 -34.08 26.30 -20.19
CA ARG A 672 -34.45 24.88 -20.33
C ARG A 672 -33.25 23.97 -20.66
N ASN A 673 -32.18 24.53 -21.21
CA ASN A 673 -30.96 23.80 -21.54
C ASN A 673 -29.99 23.69 -20.35
N LEU A 674 -30.31 24.31 -19.21
CA LEU A 674 -29.48 24.31 -18.02
C LEU A 674 -30.21 23.66 -16.82
N PRO A 675 -29.48 23.05 -15.88
CA PRO A 675 -30.08 22.50 -14.68
C PRO A 675 -30.85 23.56 -13.87
N ASN A 676 -31.95 23.15 -13.25
CA ASN A 676 -32.57 24.01 -12.25
C ASN A 676 -31.68 24.07 -10.99
N GLY A 677 -31.55 25.26 -10.40
CA GLY A 677 -30.69 25.45 -9.23
C GLY A 677 -31.24 24.86 -7.93
N ARG A 678 -32.49 24.38 -7.89
CA ARG A 678 -33.16 23.96 -6.64
C ARG A 678 -32.50 22.71 -6.04
N ALA A 679 -32.30 21.68 -6.86
CA ALA A 679 -31.67 20.44 -6.40
C ALA A 679 -30.18 20.65 -6.07
N HIS A 680 -29.46 21.43 -6.90
CA HIS A 680 -28.06 21.75 -6.68
C HIS A 680 -27.84 22.57 -5.41
N ASN A 681 -28.66 23.60 -5.16
CA ASN A 681 -28.54 24.42 -3.95
C ASN A 681 -28.84 23.65 -2.67
N ARG A 682 -29.73 22.66 -2.70
CA ARG A 682 -29.93 21.76 -1.55
C ARG A 682 -28.64 21.01 -1.21
N ASN A 683 -27.94 20.49 -2.21
CA ASN A 683 -26.67 19.80 -2.00
C ASN A 683 -25.59 20.79 -1.56
N LEU A 684 -25.43 21.91 -2.25
CA LEU A 684 -24.42 22.93 -1.94
C LEU A 684 -24.59 23.51 -0.54
N ALA A 685 -25.82 23.68 -0.05
CA ALA A 685 -26.09 24.08 1.34
C ALA A 685 -25.57 23.05 2.34
N ALA A 686 -25.78 21.76 2.09
CA ALA A 686 -25.26 20.69 2.95
C ALA A 686 -23.72 20.69 2.97
N TYR A 687 -23.07 20.93 1.83
CA TYR A 687 -21.61 20.98 1.73
C TYR A 687 -21.03 22.28 2.32
N ALA A 688 -21.74 23.41 2.23
CA ALA A 688 -21.39 24.63 2.94
C ALA A 688 -21.42 24.41 4.46
N LYS A 689 -22.46 23.73 4.97
CA LYS A 689 -22.54 23.36 6.39
C LYS A 689 -21.45 22.38 6.81
N ALA A 690 -21.12 21.40 5.96
CA ALA A 690 -20.02 20.48 6.21
C ALA A 690 -18.66 21.21 6.25
N THR A 691 -18.41 22.18 5.37
CA THR A 691 -17.21 23.01 5.40
C THR A 691 -17.14 23.86 6.67
N GLU A 692 -18.26 24.43 7.13
CA GLU A 692 -18.34 25.13 8.43
C GLU A 692 -17.97 24.20 9.60
N ASN A 693 -18.55 23.00 9.63
CA ASN A 693 -18.28 22.01 10.67
C ASN A 693 -16.81 21.56 10.65
N ALA A 694 -16.22 21.36 9.48
CA ALA A 694 -14.81 21.01 9.32
C ALA A 694 -13.90 22.13 9.82
N ALA A 695 -14.21 23.39 9.51
CA ALA A 695 -13.46 24.54 9.97
C ALA A 695 -13.49 24.65 11.51
N LYS A 696 -14.67 24.44 12.11
CA LYS A 696 -14.85 24.42 13.57
C LYS A 696 -14.03 23.30 14.23
N GLU A 697 -14.07 22.10 13.65
CA GLU A 697 -13.35 20.93 14.17
C GLU A 697 -11.83 21.10 14.06
N ALA A 698 -11.34 21.51 12.89
CA ALA A 698 -9.92 21.71 12.64
C ALA A 698 -9.35 23.01 13.26
N GLY A 699 -10.22 23.86 13.81
CA GLY A 699 -9.86 25.13 14.43
C GLY A 699 -9.25 26.12 13.46
N VAL A 700 -9.90 26.33 12.32
CA VAL A 700 -9.49 27.25 11.23
C VAL A 700 -10.65 28.19 10.88
N GLN A 701 -10.36 29.29 10.17
CA GLN A 701 -11.41 30.26 9.82
C GLN A 701 -12.37 29.67 8.77
N PHE A 702 -13.67 29.79 9.01
CA PHE A 702 -14.71 29.55 8.02
C PHE A 702 -15.14 30.87 7.37
N ILE A 703 -15.30 30.89 6.05
CA ILE A 703 -15.95 31.96 5.31
C ILE A 703 -17.12 31.38 4.50
N ASP A 704 -18.32 31.89 4.76
CA ASP A 704 -19.52 31.54 4.02
C ASP A 704 -19.62 32.34 2.72
N LEU A 705 -19.58 31.63 1.60
CA LEU A 705 -19.85 32.16 0.27
C LEU A 705 -21.22 31.70 -0.26
N PHE A 706 -21.82 30.66 0.31
CA PHE A 706 -23.06 30.07 -0.19
C PHE A 706 -24.23 31.02 0.03
N ASN A 707 -24.49 31.43 1.28
CA ASN A 707 -25.66 32.27 1.57
C ASN A 707 -25.59 33.66 0.93
N PRO A 708 -24.44 34.38 0.95
CA PRO A 708 -24.34 35.66 0.28
C PRO A 708 -24.56 35.58 -1.24
N THR A 709 -24.03 34.54 -1.89
CA THR A 709 -24.22 34.37 -3.34
C THR A 709 -25.62 33.89 -3.69
N LEU A 710 -26.26 33.07 -2.85
CA LEU A 710 -27.67 32.70 -3.03
C LEU A 710 -28.56 33.96 -3.06
N LYS A 711 -28.42 34.82 -2.04
CA LYS A 711 -29.15 36.09 -1.98
C LYS A 711 -28.83 36.99 -3.17
N LEU A 712 -27.57 37.07 -3.56
CA LEU A 712 -27.15 37.87 -4.72
C LEU A 712 -27.82 37.39 -6.02
N PHE A 713 -27.88 36.07 -6.22
CA PHE A 713 -28.49 35.48 -7.41
C PHE A 713 -30.01 35.62 -7.44
N GLU A 714 -30.68 35.62 -6.29
CA GLU A 714 -32.11 35.86 -6.18
C GLU A 714 -32.49 37.32 -6.47
N GLN A 715 -31.59 38.27 -6.15
CA GLN A 715 -31.82 39.70 -6.31
C GLN A 715 -31.37 40.25 -7.66
N SER A 716 -30.46 39.56 -8.35
CA SER A 716 -29.93 40.02 -9.64
C SER A 716 -30.95 39.80 -10.76
N LYS A 717 -31.19 40.84 -11.55
CA LYS A 717 -31.98 40.74 -12.79
C LYS A 717 -31.17 40.11 -13.93
N ASP A 718 -29.88 40.43 -13.97
CA ASP A 718 -28.97 39.93 -15.00
C ASP A 718 -28.27 38.63 -14.55
N PRO A 719 -27.97 37.72 -15.49
CA PRO A 719 -27.12 36.57 -15.23
C PRO A 719 -25.76 37.00 -14.65
N LEU A 720 -25.36 36.38 -13.53
CA LEU A 720 -24.03 36.57 -12.90
C LEU A 720 -23.15 35.32 -13.09
N THR A 721 -23.73 34.28 -13.69
CA THR A 721 -23.07 33.03 -14.06
C THR A 721 -23.32 32.75 -15.54
N ILE A 722 -22.42 32.00 -16.17
CA ILE A 722 -22.56 31.57 -17.55
C ILE A 722 -23.44 30.31 -17.70
N ASN A 723 -23.50 29.48 -16.66
CA ASN A 723 -24.20 28.19 -16.70
C ASN A 723 -24.82 27.80 -15.35
N GLY A 724 -25.06 28.78 -14.48
CA GLY A 724 -25.53 28.55 -13.11
C GLY A 724 -24.43 28.23 -12.10
N ALA A 725 -23.29 27.65 -12.52
CA ALA A 725 -22.19 27.29 -11.63
C ALA A 725 -20.97 28.22 -11.73
N HIS A 726 -20.57 28.62 -12.94
CA HIS A 726 -19.37 29.42 -13.14
C HIS A 726 -19.73 30.89 -13.30
N LEU A 727 -19.09 31.76 -12.51
CA LEU A 727 -19.31 33.20 -12.56
C LEU A 727 -18.84 33.81 -13.89
N ASN A 728 -19.56 34.83 -14.35
CA ASN A 728 -19.09 35.75 -15.37
C ASN A 728 -18.26 36.89 -14.73
N ALA A 729 -17.83 37.88 -15.52
CA ALA A 729 -16.96 38.95 -15.03
C ALA A 729 -17.58 39.76 -13.88
N GLU A 730 -18.88 40.08 -13.97
CA GLU A 730 -19.59 40.85 -12.94
C GLU A 730 -19.85 40.01 -11.69
N GLY A 731 -20.23 38.73 -11.86
CA GLY A 731 -20.36 37.80 -10.75
C GLY A 731 -19.05 37.62 -9.97
N ASN A 732 -17.91 37.53 -10.66
CA ASN A 732 -16.59 37.48 -10.02
C ASN A 732 -16.25 38.78 -9.28
N ARG A 733 -16.62 39.95 -9.84
CA ARG A 733 -16.42 41.25 -9.19
C ARG A 733 -17.18 41.32 -7.87
N LEU A 734 -18.46 40.96 -7.89
CA LEU A 734 -19.33 40.97 -6.70
C LEU A 734 -18.88 39.95 -5.65
N LEU A 735 -18.46 38.75 -6.07
CA LEU A 735 -17.90 37.76 -5.15
C LEU A 735 -16.61 38.26 -4.47
N ALA A 736 -15.76 39.01 -5.18
CA ALA A 736 -14.56 39.60 -4.59
C ALA A 736 -14.89 40.59 -3.46
N GLU A 737 -15.94 41.39 -3.61
CA GLU A 737 -16.42 42.28 -2.53
C GLU A 737 -16.93 41.49 -1.32
N ILE A 738 -17.67 40.40 -1.56
CA ILE A 738 -18.16 39.49 -0.50
C ILE A 738 -16.98 38.89 0.27
N ILE A 739 -15.98 38.35 -0.44
CA ILE A 739 -14.78 37.76 0.17
C ILE A 739 -14.00 38.81 0.96
N ALA A 740 -13.79 40.01 0.40
CA ALA A 740 -13.06 41.08 1.07
C ALA A 740 -13.78 41.55 2.34
N LYS A 741 -15.11 41.70 2.29
CA LYS A 741 -15.92 42.04 3.46
C LYS A 741 -15.80 40.97 4.55
N ALA A 742 -15.88 39.70 4.16
CA ALA A 742 -15.83 38.59 5.11
C ALA A 742 -14.45 38.42 5.77
N LEU A 743 -13.36 38.67 5.03
CA LEU A 743 -11.99 38.57 5.55
C LEU A 743 -11.52 39.80 6.32
N LEU A 744 -11.96 41.00 5.94
CA LEU A 744 -11.42 42.26 6.45
C LEU A 744 -12.40 43.05 7.33
N GLY A 745 -13.67 42.64 7.36
CA GLY A 745 -14.73 43.37 8.07
C GLY A 745 -15.04 44.75 7.47
N LYS A 746 -14.65 45.01 6.21
CA LYS A 746 -14.82 46.30 5.53
C LYS A 746 -15.53 46.14 4.20
N ASP A 747 -16.49 47.02 3.92
CA ASP A 747 -17.12 47.11 2.61
C ASP A 747 -16.14 47.78 1.63
N ILE A 748 -15.66 47.01 0.65
CA ILE A 748 -14.74 47.49 -0.38
C ILE A 748 -15.42 47.32 -1.72
N LYS A 749 -15.55 48.42 -2.45
CA LYS A 749 -16.22 48.44 -3.75
C LYS A 749 -15.21 48.43 -4.88
N ALA A 750 -15.38 47.48 -5.79
CA ALA A 750 -14.61 47.47 -7.03
C ALA A 750 -15.12 48.61 -7.93
N ASN A 751 -14.22 49.53 -8.30
CA ASN A 751 -14.52 50.67 -9.16
C ASN A 751 -13.44 50.81 -10.26
N GLY A 752 -13.65 51.75 -11.19
CA GLY A 752 -12.73 51.99 -12.31
C GLY A 752 -11.28 52.30 -11.89
N GLY A 753 -11.08 52.87 -10.69
CA GLY A 753 -9.75 53.15 -10.15
C GLY A 753 -8.91 51.90 -9.84
N LEU A 754 -9.53 50.73 -9.72
CA LEU A 754 -8.84 49.47 -9.47
C LEU A 754 -8.40 48.73 -10.74
N LEU A 755 -8.78 49.22 -11.94
CA LEU A 755 -8.50 48.52 -13.20
C LEU A 755 -6.99 48.35 -13.45
N LYS A 756 -6.17 49.35 -13.14
CA LYS A 756 -4.70 49.24 -13.24
C LYS A 756 -4.12 48.13 -12.34
N ILE A 757 -4.67 47.97 -11.13
CA ILE A 757 -4.27 46.90 -10.20
C ILE A 757 -4.69 45.54 -10.78
N LYS A 758 -5.92 45.45 -11.29
CA LYS A 758 -6.46 44.25 -11.93
C LYS A 758 -5.60 43.80 -13.11
N GLU A 759 -5.25 44.70 -14.02
CA GLU A 759 -4.38 44.42 -15.17
C GLU A 759 -3.02 43.87 -14.75
N ALA A 760 -2.39 44.49 -13.73
CA ALA A 760 -1.13 44.01 -13.18
C ALA A 760 -1.27 42.58 -12.61
N ILE A 761 -2.36 42.30 -11.90
CA ILE A 761 -2.65 40.97 -11.35
C ILE A 761 -2.92 39.95 -12.45
N HIS A 762 -3.66 40.30 -13.51
CA HIS A 762 -3.84 39.41 -14.66
C HIS A 762 -2.50 39.04 -15.28
N LYS A 763 -1.64 40.03 -15.55
CA LYS A 763 -0.31 39.78 -16.09
C LYS A 763 0.51 38.88 -15.18
N LYS A 764 0.45 39.12 -13.87
CA LYS A 764 1.09 38.29 -12.84
C LYS A 764 0.54 36.86 -12.85
N ASN A 765 -0.78 36.66 -12.87
CA ASN A 765 -1.42 35.34 -12.88
C ASN A 765 -1.11 34.57 -14.16
N TRP A 766 -1.14 35.25 -15.31
CA TRP A 766 -0.76 34.66 -16.59
C TRP A 766 0.70 34.22 -16.57
N THR A 767 1.61 35.05 -16.08
CA THR A 767 3.04 34.71 -16.00
C THR A 767 3.27 33.58 -15.00
N TRP A 768 2.60 33.61 -13.85
CA TRP A 768 2.66 32.54 -12.86
C TRP A 768 2.26 31.19 -13.47
N HIS A 769 1.10 31.09 -14.11
CA HIS A 769 0.60 29.82 -14.64
C HIS A 769 1.34 29.33 -15.87
N ASN A 770 1.63 30.21 -16.82
CA ASN A 770 2.21 29.81 -18.10
C ASN A 770 3.74 29.71 -18.06
N ARG A 771 4.40 30.30 -17.05
CA ARG A 771 5.86 30.35 -16.98
C ARG A 771 6.46 29.70 -15.74
N TYR A 772 5.92 29.99 -14.55
CA TYR A 772 6.50 29.49 -13.30
C TYR A 772 5.87 28.19 -12.80
N ARG A 773 4.63 27.91 -13.21
CA ARG A 773 3.89 26.69 -12.86
C ARG A 773 3.80 25.66 -13.99
N ALA A 774 4.33 25.99 -15.16
CA ALA A 774 4.44 25.07 -16.28
C ALA A 774 5.32 23.85 -15.91
N THR A 775 4.88 22.66 -16.29
CA THR A 775 5.61 21.39 -16.05
C THR A 775 6.71 21.13 -17.07
N ASP A 776 6.58 21.68 -18.27
CA ASP A 776 7.59 21.64 -19.32
C ASP A 776 7.58 22.96 -20.10
N GLY A 777 8.64 23.74 -20.00
CA GLY A 777 8.78 24.99 -20.75
C GLY A 777 9.12 24.76 -22.23
N ASN A 778 9.66 23.60 -22.58
CA ASN A 778 10.00 23.23 -23.95
C ASN A 778 8.73 23.01 -24.80
N ASP A 779 7.71 22.37 -24.23
CA ASP A 779 6.43 22.12 -24.89
C ASP A 779 5.58 23.40 -25.06
N ILE A 780 5.73 24.39 -24.18
CA ILE A 780 4.94 25.63 -24.22
C ILE A 780 5.64 26.71 -25.07
N TRP A 781 6.97 26.78 -25.06
CA TRP A 781 7.72 27.90 -25.65
C TRP A 781 8.77 27.49 -26.69
N GLY A 782 9.02 26.20 -26.87
CA GLY A 782 10.03 25.65 -27.79
C GLY A 782 11.47 25.76 -27.27
N GLY A 783 12.31 24.80 -27.64
CA GLY A 783 13.69 24.61 -27.14
C GLY A 783 14.71 25.69 -27.52
N ARG A 784 14.28 26.81 -28.12
CA ARG A 784 15.13 27.97 -28.47
C ARG A 784 14.93 29.17 -27.53
N SER A 785 14.10 29.04 -26.51
CA SER A 785 13.96 30.07 -25.47
C SER A 785 15.28 30.18 -24.67
N LYS A 786 16.03 31.27 -24.85
CA LYS A 786 17.34 31.53 -24.20
C LYS A 786 17.25 31.87 -22.69
N LEU A 787 16.16 31.51 -22.03
CA LEU A 787 15.89 31.91 -20.65
C LEU A 787 16.29 30.79 -19.69
N ARG A 788 17.35 31.04 -18.91
CA ARG A 788 17.88 30.12 -17.90
C ARG A 788 16.94 30.11 -16.68
N PHE A 789 16.45 28.93 -16.28
CA PHE A 789 15.77 28.77 -15.00
C PHE A 789 16.79 28.89 -13.85
N VAL A 790 16.44 29.66 -12.81
CA VAL A 790 17.13 29.64 -11.52
C VAL A 790 16.62 28.42 -10.75
N ASN A 791 17.48 27.41 -10.63
CA ASN A 791 17.33 26.31 -9.66
C ASN A 791 17.73 26.79 -8.27
#